data_AF-A0A5J5E4X4-F1
#
_entry.id   AF-A0A5J5E4X4-F1
#
_cell.length_a   1.000
_cell.length_b   1.000
_cell.length_c   1.000
_cell.angle_alpha   90.00
_cell.angle_beta   90.00
_cell.angle_gamma   90.00
#
_symmetry.space_group_name_H-M   'P 1'
#
loop_
_entity.id
_entity.type
_entity.pdbx_description
1 polymer ?
#
loop_
_entity_poly.entity_id
_entity_poly.type
_entity_poly.pdbx_seq_one_letter_code
_entity_poly.pdbx_strand_id
1 'polypeptide(L)'
;MRAYDKSINREKGKAMTRVSSIPSSASSASPEPLHSQIDVRLAAQPASTGNGGKAPTKYLASDIPLASSDEDRFGVGSYVDSLCNFIRNSSTPLTVAIQGEWGSGKTSFMRMIESQLCDRRLPDTSRFDAIWLETWNLFLESDQEDAAKKLFISLVSQLSDHFDKPKSSQDSQRAEGIKRSIRTISTVALNMLNVETESVDRLWNTVGLDGPARSGRVSDVKKSLEQIIDSEVSAPDNGVTDKGFIIFVDDLDRLDPGMAVVLLETMKNLFDIRNCVFVLAVDFDVVKLGITQKYGRERINGRNVAQDFFDKIIQLPFNVPVSQYDVMPMITERLKAMRLLPEEWQYASLSRQIENIFLLTTNKNPRSIKNILNSLQIMVEMERRSSGVPEYRLMLLLLVAMHKAFPTTYALLSQTIQPVDDWGPMLSTLFDDSPQGQRNRDRVGQLLAIYADLYQECIDKGVPINPLFGTVNIMGGHDNASSHVRYNGERYDRTSQTQHKQGIKLIDDTDFSWLSGRRVLDVGCGNGRTTIEMWDENRDMIVSAIDLSEGQIKKAYENYDKHLTALDAAHGSSDSTRASTYRGRINFRVEDAEQLSKRERYDLVFSNSALHWARRPKRTYTALFRALRPGGELAVHQGGHDTYRGLHANARLAIANLGFDDKFPEGWAFPAFYPTKTEMEGMLDSIGFEHIDVEEVESEDPNPLVLTNAFAVASLIFYRTEAMSDNEYEALEREFKRLCAEHLDPYTNRLYIHARKPR
;
A
#
# COMPACT_ATOMS: atom_id res chain seq x y z
N MET A 1 -26.35 60.93 -18.85
CA MET A 1 -26.21 61.86 -19.99
C MET A 1 -25.91 61.00 -21.23
N ARG A 2 -26.88 60.91 -22.16
CA ARG A 2 -26.89 60.17 -23.47
C ARG A 2 -26.77 58.64 -23.36
N ALA A 3 -27.82 57.80 -23.54
CA ALA A 3 -28.87 57.68 -24.56
C ALA A 3 -28.33 57.40 -25.98
N TYR A 4 -28.53 56.16 -26.44
CA TYR A 4 -28.93 55.89 -27.81
C TYR A 4 -29.93 54.71 -27.82
N ASP A 5 -31.05 54.98 -28.47
CA ASP A 5 -32.27 54.21 -28.61
C ASP A 5 -32.63 54.19 -30.10
N LYS A 6 -33.59 53.33 -30.47
CA LYS A 6 -34.28 53.11 -31.77
C LYS A 6 -33.82 51.85 -32.53
N SER A 7 -34.58 50.75 -32.51
CA SER A 7 -35.94 50.49 -33.06
C SER A 7 -35.98 50.43 -34.59
N ILE A 8 -36.53 49.35 -35.14
CA ILE A 8 -37.63 49.32 -36.13
C ILE A 8 -38.20 47.88 -36.18
N ASN A 9 -39.44 47.80 -36.61
CA ASN A 9 -40.51 46.88 -36.25
C ASN A 9 -41.11 46.24 -37.52
N ARG A 10 -42.01 45.25 -37.34
CA ARG A 10 -43.07 44.74 -38.27
C ARG A 10 -42.65 43.69 -39.34
N GLU A 11 -43.42 42.65 -39.68
CA GLU A 11 -44.85 42.30 -39.50
C GLU A 11 -45.07 40.79 -39.84
N LYS A 12 -45.84 40.01 -39.04
CA LYS A 12 -47.21 39.43 -39.29
C LYS A 12 -47.32 37.95 -39.68
N GLY A 13 -48.25 37.24 -39.01
CA GLY A 13 -48.96 36.04 -39.51
C GLY A 13 -49.26 34.96 -38.44
N LYS A 14 -50.14 35.21 -37.46
CA LYS A 14 -51.54 34.67 -37.32
C LYS A 14 -51.73 33.14 -37.36
N ALA A 15 -52.15 32.55 -36.22
CA ALA A 15 -53.38 31.73 -36.00
C ALA A 15 -53.31 31.00 -34.64
N MET A 16 -53.79 31.58 -33.52
CA MET A 16 -55.02 31.20 -32.79
C MET A 16 -55.48 29.73 -32.88
N THR A 17 -55.49 28.99 -31.75
CA THR A 17 -56.75 28.46 -31.17
C THR A 17 -56.66 28.10 -29.66
N ARG A 18 -57.53 28.77 -28.90
CA ARG A 18 -58.29 28.40 -27.67
C ARG A 18 -57.64 28.03 -26.32
N VAL A 19 -58.02 28.92 -25.39
CA VAL A 19 -58.03 28.96 -23.92
C VAL A 19 -58.97 27.94 -23.26
N SER A 20 -58.54 27.39 -22.12
CA SER A 20 -59.32 27.17 -20.88
C SER A 20 -58.38 26.65 -19.79
N SER A 21 -58.38 26.99 -18.50
CA SER A 21 -59.05 27.99 -17.66
C SER A 21 -58.38 27.83 -16.28
N ILE A 22 -58.00 28.93 -15.63
CA ILE A 22 -57.48 28.97 -14.25
C ILE A 22 -58.66 29.15 -13.26
N PRO A 23 -58.55 28.65 -12.03
CA PRO A 23 -58.67 29.53 -10.84
C PRO A 23 -57.52 29.23 -9.86
N SER A 24 -56.63 30.15 -9.48
CA SER A 24 -56.77 31.34 -8.62
C SER A 24 -57.11 31.02 -7.16
N SER A 25 -56.09 30.92 -6.31
CA SER A 25 -56.11 31.49 -4.95
C SER A 25 -54.68 31.71 -4.46
N ALA A 26 -54.39 32.96 -4.13
CA ALA A 26 -53.10 33.49 -3.71
C ALA A 26 -52.85 33.31 -2.20
N SER A 27 -51.58 33.22 -1.77
CA SER A 27 -50.95 34.24 -0.90
C SER A 27 -49.49 33.91 -0.53
N SER A 28 -48.61 34.90 -0.75
CA SER A 28 -47.43 35.31 0.04
C SER A 28 -46.39 34.28 0.51
N ALA A 29 -45.15 34.36 -0.03
CA ALA A 29 -43.93 34.74 0.70
C ALA A 29 -42.67 34.57 -0.20
N SER A 30 -41.64 35.34 0.11
CA SER A 30 -40.41 35.70 -0.64
C SER A 30 -39.53 34.54 -1.15
N PRO A 31 -38.65 34.76 -2.17
CA PRO A 31 -37.83 33.72 -2.77
C PRO A 31 -36.45 33.58 -2.10
N GLU A 32 -36.08 32.35 -1.74
CA GLU A 32 -34.71 31.90 -1.47
C GLU A 32 -34.37 30.66 -2.34
N PRO A 33 -33.08 30.36 -2.61
CA PRO A 33 -32.65 29.72 -3.85
C PRO A 33 -32.86 28.20 -3.91
N LEU A 34 -33.26 27.71 -5.09
CA LEU A 34 -33.49 26.31 -5.41
C LEU A 34 -32.18 25.51 -5.55
N HIS A 35 -31.96 24.53 -4.67
CA HIS A 35 -31.17 23.33 -4.96
C HIS A 35 -32.15 22.17 -5.23
N SER A 36 -32.33 21.78 -6.49
CA SER A 36 -33.18 20.65 -6.87
C SER A 36 -32.41 19.34 -6.78
N GLN A 37 -32.75 18.52 -5.78
CA GLN A 37 -32.53 17.07 -5.78
C GLN A 37 -33.43 16.43 -6.84
N ILE A 38 -32.85 15.64 -7.74
CA ILE A 38 -33.57 14.82 -8.71
C ILE A 38 -33.79 13.44 -8.08
N ASP A 39 -35.06 13.14 -7.79
CA ASP A 39 -35.54 11.87 -7.26
C ASP A 39 -36.06 11.03 -8.45
N VAL A 40 -35.34 9.99 -8.86
CA VAL A 40 -35.76 9.09 -9.95
C VAL A 40 -36.41 7.83 -9.34
N ARG A 41 -37.74 7.88 -9.19
CA ARG A 41 -38.56 6.67 -9.04
C ARG A 41 -38.70 5.98 -10.39
N LEU A 42 -38.04 4.84 -10.58
CA LEU A 42 -38.35 3.90 -11.65
C LEU A 42 -39.39 2.88 -11.15
N ALA A 43 -40.58 2.95 -11.74
CA ALA A 43 -41.66 2.01 -11.56
C ALA A 43 -41.30 0.65 -12.18
N ALA A 44 -41.45 -0.43 -11.41
CA ALA A 44 -41.60 -1.78 -11.94
C ALA A 44 -42.83 -2.41 -11.27
N GLN A 45 -43.85 -2.73 -12.08
CA GLN A 45 -45.05 -3.44 -11.65
C GLN A 45 -44.71 -4.89 -11.26
N PRO A 46 -45.38 -5.48 -10.26
CA PRO A 46 -45.14 -6.86 -9.87
C PRO A 46 -45.97 -7.81 -10.74
N ALA A 47 -45.31 -8.70 -11.48
CA ALA A 47 -45.93 -9.91 -12.01
C ALA A 47 -46.02 -10.95 -10.87
N SER A 48 -47.21 -11.50 -10.70
CA SER A 48 -47.59 -12.36 -9.60
C SER A 48 -47.21 -13.84 -9.81
N THR A 49 -46.99 -14.50 -8.66
CA THR A 49 -47.08 -15.94 -8.36
C THR A 49 -45.94 -16.90 -8.74
N GLY A 50 -45.33 -17.49 -7.70
CA GLY A 50 -45.00 -18.92 -7.69
C GLY A 50 -43.52 -19.32 -7.64
N ASN A 51 -42.83 -19.13 -6.50
CA ASN A 51 -42.04 -20.16 -5.78
C ASN A 51 -41.24 -19.53 -4.63
N GLY A 52 -41.03 -20.29 -3.54
CA GLY A 52 -40.27 -19.85 -2.36
C GLY A 52 -38.86 -19.38 -2.71
N GLY A 53 -38.66 -18.07 -2.76
CA GLY A 53 -37.37 -17.46 -3.08
C GLY A 53 -36.49 -17.33 -1.85
N LYS A 54 -35.33 -18.02 -1.86
CA LYS A 54 -34.19 -17.68 -0.99
C LYS A 54 -33.90 -16.18 -1.09
N ALA A 55 -33.54 -15.56 0.03
CA ALA A 55 -33.12 -14.15 0.08
C ALA A 55 -32.09 -13.84 -1.02
N PRO A 56 -32.15 -12.65 -1.65
CA PRO A 56 -31.23 -12.31 -2.73
C PRO A 56 -29.78 -12.41 -2.25
N THR A 57 -28.98 -13.20 -2.95
CA THR A 57 -27.56 -13.41 -2.64
C THR A 57 -26.85 -12.06 -2.69
N LYS A 58 -26.30 -11.61 -1.56
CA LYS A 58 -25.54 -10.35 -1.50
C LYS A 58 -24.38 -10.40 -2.51
N TYR A 59 -24.30 -9.40 -3.38
CA TYR A 59 -23.34 -9.35 -4.50
C TYR A 59 -21.87 -9.30 -4.05
N LEU A 60 -21.57 -8.75 -2.87
CA LEU A 60 -20.20 -8.61 -2.35
C LEU A 60 -19.84 -9.75 -1.38
N ALA A 61 -18.71 -10.44 -1.61
CA ALA A 61 -18.11 -11.26 -0.58
C ALA A 61 -17.41 -10.34 0.43
N SER A 62 -17.91 -10.30 1.67
CA SER A 62 -17.28 -9.53 2.74
C SER A 62 -15.94 -10.14 3.13
N ASP A 63 -14.95 -9.28 3.40
CA ASP A 63 -13.66 -9.68 3.95
C ASP A 63 -13.66 -9.69 5.49
N ILE A 64 -14.81 -10.03 6.08
CA ILE A 64 -14.98 -10.16 7.52
C ILE A 64 -14.47 -11.56 7.92
N PRO A 65 -13.63 -11.67 8.97
CA PRO A 65 -13.21 -12.96 9.53
C PRO A 65 -14.41 -13.81 9.99
N LEU A 66 -14.22 -15.13 10.03
CA LEU A 66 -15.24 -16.05 10.53
C LEU A 66 -15.47 -15.82 12.04
N ALA A 67 -16.72 -15.97 12.48
CA ALA A 67 -17.06 -15.82 13.90
C ALA A 67 -16.92 -17.13 14.70
N SER A 68 -17.04 -18.29 14.03
CA SER A 68 -16.98 -19.60 14.70
C SER A 68 -16.60 -20.74 13.75
N SER A 69 -16.30 -21.91 14.31
CA SER A 69 -16.03 -23.14 13.53
C SER A 69 -17.22 -23.63 12.71
N ASP A 70 -18.45 -23.28 13.09
CA ASP A 70 -19.67 -23.67 12.36
C ASP A 70 -19.78 -22.94 11.01
N GLU A 71 -18.98 -21.90 10.79
CA GLU A 71 -18.86 -21.15 9.54
C GLU A 71 -17.66 -21.59 8.70
N ASP A 72 -16.98 -22.69 9.05
CA ASP A 72 -15.80 -23.17 8.30
C ASP A 72 -16.20 -23.66 6.90
N ARG A 73 -15.98 -22.79 5.91
CA ARG A 73 -16.23 -23.10 4.50
C ARG A 73 -15.01 -23.68 3.77
N PHE A 74 -13.86 -23.82 4.45
CA PHE A 74 -12.60 -24.27 3.84
C PHE A 74 -12.08 -25.60 4.39
N GLY A 75 -12.78 -26.22 5.35
CA GLY A 75 -12.46 -27.55 5.86
C GLY A 75 -11.21 -27.58 6.74
N VAL A 76 -10.93 -26.49 7.45
CA VAL A 76 -9.75 -26.35 8.33
C VAL A 76 -10.03 -26.78 9.78
N GLY A 77 -11.27 -27.12 10.11
CA GLY A 77 -11.72 -27.46 11.46
C GLY A 77 -10.84 -28.52 12.14
N SER A 78 -10.46 -29.59 11.45
CA SER A 78 -9.61 -30.66 12.02
C SER A 78 -8.23 -30.16 12.48
N TYR A 79 -7.67 -29.16 11.79
CA TYR A 79 -6.39 -28.53 12.17
C TYR A 79 -6.58 -27.62 13.39
N VAL A 80 -7.68 -26.86 13.43
CA VAL A 80 -8.06 -26.05 14.59
C VAL A 80 -8.29 -26.93 15.81
N ASP A 81 -9.03 -28.04 15.66
CA ASP A 81 -9.31 -29.01 16.72
C ASP A 81 -8.02 -29.58 17.30
N SER A 82 -7.07 -29.93 16.42
CA SER A 82 -5.76 -30.46 16.81
C SER A 82 -4.98 -29.43 17.63
N LEU A 83 -4.95 -28.17 17.19
CA LEU A 83 -4.28 -27.09 17.92
C LEU A 83 -4.98 -26.76 19.24
N CYS A 84 -6.31 -26.75 19.26
CA CYS A 84 -7.10 -26.53 20.49
C CYS A 84 -6.86 -27.65 21.51
N ASN A 85 -6.82 -28.90 21.06
CA ASN A 85 -6.47 -30.04 21.90
C ASN A 85 -5.03 -29.95 22.43
N PHE A 86 -4.08 -29.49 21.61
CA PHE A 86 -2.72 -29.21 22.08
C PHE A 86 -2.71 -28.12 23.16
N ILE A 87 -3.35 -26.97 22.93
CA ILE A 87 -3.40 -25.85 23.88
C ILE A 87 -4.05 -26.29 25.20
N ARG A 88 -5.17 -27.00 25.15
CA ARG A 88 -5.93 -27.44 26.34
C ARG A 88 -5.12 -28.35 27.27
N ASN A 89 -4.26 -29.18 26.69
CA ASN A 89 -3.44 -30.17 27.40
C ASN A 89 -2.01 -29.69 27.69
N SER A 90 -1.64 -28.47 27.26
CA SER A 90 -0.32 -27.92 27.49
C SER A 90 -0.25 -27.16 28.81
N SER A 91 0.92 -27.16 29.44
CA SER A 91 1.20 -26.30 30.58
C SER A 91 1.45 -24.85 30.12
N THR A 92 0.95 -23.87 30.89
CA THR A 92 1.27 -22.46 30.72
C THR A 92 2.55 -22.06 31.47
N PRO A 93 3.30 -21.02 31.04
CA PRO A 93 3.02 -20.15 29.89
C PRO A 93 3.27 -20.83 28.54
N LEU A 94 2.38 -20.56 27.58
CA LEU A 94 2.51 -21.07 26.21
C LEU A 94 2.44 -19.93 25.19
N THR A 95 3.31 -19.92 24.19
CA THR A 95 3.29 -18.94 23.09
C THR A 95 3.21 -19.64 21.74
N VAL A 96 2.09 -19.43 21.05
CA VAL A 96 1.75 -20.00 19.75
C VAL A 96 1.74 -18.89 18.70
N ALA A 97 2.43 -19.06 17.57
CA ALA A 97 2.29 -18.19 16.43
C ALA A 97 1.46 -18.85 15.34
N ILE A 98 0.36 -18.21 14.94
CA ILE A 98 -0.39 -18.53 13.72
C ILE A 98 0.28 -17.81 12.56
N GLN A 99 0.99 -18.57 11.73
CA GLN A 99 1.81 -18.07 10.63
C GLN A 99 1.13 -18.20 9.28
N GLY A 100 1.32 -17.20 8.43
CA GLY A 100 0.90 -17.25 7.04
C GLY A 100 0.94 -15.88 6.37
N GLU A 101 0.96 -15.88 5.03
CA GLU A 101 0.91 -14.66 4.22
C GLU A 101 -0.36 -13.83 4.51
N TRP A 102 -0.35 -12.58 4.07
CA TRP A 102 -1.52 -11.73 4.15
C TRP A 102 -2.73 -12.34 3.42
N GLY A 103 -3.90 -12.32 4.07
CA GLY A 103 -5.13 -12.89 3.52
C GLY A 103 -5.29 -14.42 3.63
N SER A 104 -4.32 -15.12 4.24
CA SER A 104 -4.39 -16.58 4.47
C SER A 104 -5.50 -17.02 5.44
N GLY A 105 -6.03 -16.13 6.27
CA GLY A 105 -7.10 -16.44 7.23
C GLY A 105 -6.67 -16.55 8.70
N LYS A 106 -5.47 -16.04 9.07
CA LYS A 106 -4.94 -16.07 10.45
C LYS A 106 -5.96 -15.62 11.52
N THR A 107 -6.57 -14.44 11.34
CA THR A 107 -7.61 -13.93 12.26
C THR A 107 -8.81 -14.87 12.37
N SER A 108 -9.30 -15.41 11.25
CA SER A 108 -10.40 -16.39 11.28
C SER A 108 -9.99 -17.66 12.04
N PHE A 109 -8.75 -18.12 11.86
CA PHE A 109 -8.20 -19.27 12.59
C PHE A 109 -8.17 -19.00 14.10
N MET A 110 -7.74 -17.79 14.52
CA MET A 110 -7.76 -17.36 15.92
C MET A 110 -9.19 -17.27 16.48
N ARG A 111 -10.16 -16.76 15.71
CA ARG A 111 -11.57 -16.73 16.11
C ARG A 111 -12.16 -18.13 16.28
N MET A 112 -11.77 -19.10 15.44
CA MET A 112 -12.18 -20.49 15.63
C MET A 112 -11.58 -21.08 16.92
N ILE A 113 -10.31 -20.78 17.24
CA ILE A 113 -9.69 -21.16 18.53
C ILE A 113 -10.46 -20.54 19.71
N GLU A 114 -10.76 -19.24 19.64
CA GLU A 114 -11.57 -18.53 20.65
C GLU A 114 -12.93 -19.21 20.84
N SER A 115 -13.62 -19.56 19.75
CA SER A 115 -14.93 -20.21 19.82
C SER A 115 -14.90 -21.60 20.47
N GLN A 116 -13.77 -22.33 20.39
CA GLN A 116 -13.66 -23.68 20.96
C GLN A 116 -13.09 -23.70 22.39
N LEU A 117 -12.27 -22.71 22.76
CA LEU A 117 -11.58 -22.69 24.05
C LEU A 117 -12.16 -21.67 25.02
N CYS A 118 -12.79 -20.60 24.53
CA CYS A 118 -13.22 -19.47 25.36
C CYS A 118 -14.74 -19.25 25.42
N ASP A 119 -15.53 -20.19 24.87
CA ASP A 119 -16.98 -20.10 24.89
C ASP A 119 -17.55 -20.20 26.32
N ARG A 120 -18.38 -19.23 26.71
CA ARG A 120 -19.05 -19.17 28.02
C ARG A 120 -20.02 -20.31 28.29
N ARG A 121 -20.37 -21.10 27.28
CA ARG A 121 -21.14 -22.35 27.42
C ARG A 121 -20.32 -23.49 28.00
N LEU A 122 -18.99 -23.40 27.97
CA LEU A 122 -18.09 -24.39 28.57
C LEU A 122 -18.01 -24.21 30.10
N PRO A 123 -17.81 -25.30 30.87
CA PRO A 123 -17.54 -25.22 32.31
C PRO A 123 -16.25 -24.43 32.61
N ASP A 124 -16.25 -23.61 33.65
CA ASP A 124 -15.11 -22.78 34.07
C ASP A 124 -13.82 -23.59 34.31
N THR A 125 -13.94 -24.86 34.70
CA THR A 125 -12.83 -25.82 34.88
C THR A 125 -12.09 -26.20 33.59
N SER A 126 -12.68 -25.91 32.43
CA SER A 126 -12.18 -26.33 31.11
C SER A 126 -12.12 -25.19 30.08
N ARG A 127 -12.78 -24.08 30.38
CA ARG A 127 -12.90 -22.86 29.57
C ARG A 127 -11.71 -21.96 29.83
N PHE A 128 -11.15 -21.29 28.82
CA PHE A 128 -10.25 -20.14 28.99
C PHE A 128 -11.02 -18.82 28.85
N ASP A 129 -10.45 -17.70 29.28
CA ASP A 129 -10.98 -16.35 28.99
C ASP A 129 -10.14 -15.66 27.91
N ALA A 130 -10.81 -15.03 26.94
CA ALA A 130 -10.18 -14.41 25.77
C ALA A 130 -9.90 -12.91 25.98
N ILE A 131 -8.71 -12.47 25.54
CA ILE A 131 -8.31 -11.06 25.50
C ILE A 131 -7.76 -10.77 24.11
N TRP A 132 -8.20 -9.68 23.47
CA TRP A 132 -7.81 -9.32 22.10
C TRP A 132 -6.98 -8.04 22.06
N LEU A 133 -5.74 -8.16 21.65
CA LEU A 133 -4.84 -7.04 21.40
C LEU A 133 -4.74 -6.81 19.89
N GLU A 134 -5.58 -5.92 19.37
CA GLU A 134 -5.52 -5.47 17.97
C GLU A 134 -4.43 -4.42 17.82
N THR A 135 -3.26 -4.85 17.34
CA THR A 135 -2.07 -4.00 17.37
C THR A 135 -2.27 -2.76 16.50
N TRP A 136 -2.66 -2.89 15.23
CA TRP A 136 -2.88 -1.77 14.29
C TRP A 136 -3.72 -0.61 14.86
N ASN A 137 -4.83 -0.90 15.57
CA ASN A 137 -5.71 0.12 16.13
C ASN A 137 -5.03 1.01 17.19
N LEU A 138 -4.04 0.47 17.90
CA LEU A 138 -3.25 1.21 18.88
C LEU A 138 -2.26 2.20 18.22
N PHE A 139 -1.99 2.03 16.93
CA PHE A 139 -0.95 2.74 16.17
C PHE A 139 -1.44 3.81 15.19
N LEU A 140 -2.75 4.01 15.09
CA LEU A 140 -3.34 5.02 14.19
C LEU A 140 -3.02 6.48 14.59
N GLU A 141 -2.62 6.73 15.85
CA GLU A 141 -2.60 8.09 16.42
C GLU A 141 -1.28 8.55 17.07
N SER A 142 -0.16 7.80 17.04
CA SER A 142 1.06 8.24 17.77
C SER A 142 2.41 7.80 17.21
N ASP A 143 3.46 8.51 17.62
CA ASP A 143 4.88 8.27 17.31
C ASP A 143 5.35 6.86 17.69
N GLN A 144 6.38 6.38 16.99
CA GLN A 144 6.90 5.01 17.08
C GLN A 144 7.44 4.62 18.48
N GLU A 145 7.75 5.57 19.37
CA GLU A 145 8.36 5.28 20.67
C GLU A 145 7.39 4.75 21.76
N ASP A 146 6.06 4.89 21.57
CA ASP A 146 5.05 4.55 22.59
C ASP A 146 4.33 3.21 22.38
N ALA A 147 4.81 2.39 21.44
CA ALA A 147 4.13 1.19 20.97
C ALA A 147 3.86 0.13 22.01
N ALA A 148 4.92 -0.30 22.68
CA ALA A 148 4.85 -1.28 23.74
C ALA A 148 4.01 -0.76 24.92
N LYS A 149 4.03 0.55 25.17
CA LYS A 149 3.31 1.20 26.26
C LYS A 149 1.81 1.05 26.07
N LYS A 150 1.31 1.42 24.89
CA LYS A 150 -0.12 1.32 24.55
C LYS A 150 -0.62 -0.11 24.57
N LEU A 151 0.18 -1.04 24.05
CA LEU A 151 -0.16 -2.46 24.09
C LEU A 151 -0.23 -2.99 25.52
N PHE A 152 0.71 -2.59 26.37
CA PHE A 152 0.71 -2.96 27.77
C PHE A 152 -0.50 -2.37 28.52
N ILE A 153 -0.79 -1.09 28.32
CA ILE A 153 -1.98 -0.42 28.89
C ILE A 153 -3.26 -1.10 28.41
N SER A 154 -3.35 -1.45 27.12
CA SER A 154 -4.50 -2.16 26.56
C SER A 154 -4.70 -3.53 27.21
N LEU A 155 -3.63 -4.31 27.37
CA LEU A 155 -3.68 -5.60 28.06
C LEU A 155 -4.17 -5.46 29.50
N VAL A 156 -3.58 -4.53 30.25
CA VAL A 156 -3.95 -4.28 31.65
C VAL A 156 -5.40 -3.80 31.77
N SER A 157 -5.85 -2.92 30.87
CA SER A 157 -7.22 -2.42 30.83
C SER A 157 -8.22 -3.54 30.54
N GLN A 158 -7.95 -4.39 29.54
CA GLN A 158 -8.84 -5.49 29.19
C GLN A 158 -8.89 -6.59 30.25
N LEU A 159 -7.76 -6.86 30.91
CA LEU A 159 -7.73 -7.69 32.12
C LEU A 159 -8.64 -7.08 33.19
N SER A 160 -8.52 -5.77 33.45
CA SER A 160 -9.36 -5.06 34.41
C SER A 160 -10.85 -5.20 34.13
N ASP A 161 -11.27 -5.01 32.88
CA ASP A 161 -12.68 -5.10 32.49
C ASP A 161 -13.24 -6.52 32.67
N HIS A 162 -12.38 -7.55 32.52
CA HIS A 162 -12.75 -8.93 32.81
C HIS A 162 -13.02 -9.15 34.30
N PHE A 163 -12.27 -8.48 35.17
CA PHE A 163 -12.42 -8.60 36.62
C PHE A 163 -13.52 -7.71 37.22
N ASP A 164 -14.07 -6.74 36.46
CA ASP A 164 -15.03 -5.74 36.96
C ASP A 164 -16.51 -6.12 36.78
N LYS A 165 -16.83 -7.41 36.55
CA LYS A 165 -18.23 -7.89 36.45
C LYS A 165 -18.64 -8.69 37.71
N PRO A 166 -19.01 -8.03 38.82
CA PRO A 166 -19.42 -8.73 40.04
C PRO A 166 -20.76 -9.44 39.85
N LYS A 167 -20.88 -10.66 40.40
CA LYS A 167 -22.16 -11.41 40.47
C LYS A 167 -22.88 -11.18 41.81
N SER A 168 -22.20 -10.68 42.84
CA SER A 168 -22.75 -10.50 44.21
C SER A 168 -22.11 -9.35 45.01
N SER A 169 -22.63 -9.05 46.21
CA SER A 169 -22.12 -8.00 47.11
C SER A 169 -20.80 -8.36 47.82
N GLN A 170 -20.45 -9.64 47.97
CA GLN A 170 -19.12 -10.06 48.45
C GLN A 170 -18.04 -9.83 47.39
N ASP A 171 -18.40 -9.85 46.11
CA ASP A 171 -17.50 -9.55 44.99
C ASP A 171 -17.07 -8.08 44.96
N SER A 172 -17.81 -7.18 45.61
CA SER A 172 -17.50 -5.74 45.61
C SER A 172 -16.17 -5.40 46.32
N GLN A 173 -15.82 -6.09 47.41
CA GLN A 173 -14.54 -5.92 48.11
C GLN A 173 -13.37 -6.56 47.34
N ARG A 174 -13.64 -7.65 46.63
CA ARG A 174 -12.68 -8.35 45.77
C ARG A 174 -12.37 -7.53 44.51
N ALA A 175 -13.40 -7.02 43.83
CA ALA A 175 -13.28 -6.11 42.69
C ALA A 175 -12.51 -4.84 43.07
N GLU A 176 -12.74 -4.31 44.28
CA GLU A 176 -11.96 -3.20 44.85
C GLU A 176 -10.46 -3.53 45.06
N GLY A 177 -10.16 -4.74 45.52
CA GLY A 177 -8.79 -5.24 45.68
C GLY A 177 -8.07 -5.41 44.33
N ILE A 178 -8.76 -5.95 43.33
CA ILE A 178 -8.24 -6.13 41.98
C ILE A 178 -8.04 -4.77 41.29
N LYS A 179 -9.01 -3.84 41.40
CA LYS A 179 -8.89 -2.46 40.93
C LYS A 179 -7.69 -1.74 41.53
N ARG A 180 -7.42 -1.92 42.83
CA ARG A 180 -6.22 -1.35 43.49
C ARG A 180 -4.92 -1.93 42.96
N SER A 181 -4.86 -3.25 42.76
CA SER A 181 -3.66 -3.92 42.22
C SER A 181 -3.40 -3.52 40.76
N ILE A 182 -4.46 -3.46 39.94
CA ILE A 182 -4.38 -3.02 38.54
C ILE A 182 -4.00 -1.54 38.43
N ARG A 183 -4.57 -0.68 39.26
CA ARG A 183 -4.19 0.74 39.31
C ARG A 183 -2.72 0.93 39.70
N THR A 184 -2.22 0.10 40.61
CA THR A 184 -0.80 0.09 40.99
C THR A 184 0.08 -0.36 39.81
N ILE A 185 -0.33 -1.39 39.09
CA ILE A 185 0.32 -1.89 37.86
C ILE A 185 0.39 -0.80 36.79
N SER A 186 -0.71 -0.13 36.49
CA SER A 186 -0.78 0.95 35.49
C SER A 186 0.11 2.13 35.86
N THR A 187 0.11 2.53 37.14
CA THR A 187 0.94 3.65 37.64
C THR A 187 2.43 3.34 37.54
N VAL A 188 2.83 2.13 37.94
CA VAL A 188 4.22 1.68 37.87
C VAL A 188 4.68 1.54 36.41
N ALA A 189 3.83 1.02 35.53
CA ALA A 189 4.12 0.90 34.10
C ALA A 189 4.31 2.27 33.43
N LEU A 190 3.43 3.24 33.69
CA LEU A 190 3.52 4.60 33.13
C LEU A 190 4.83 5.32 33.55
N ASN A 191 5.26 5.15 34.80
CA ASN A 191 6.49 5.77 35.32
C ASN A 191 7.78 5.17 34.74
N MET A 192 7.78 3.90 34.33
CA MET A 192 8.96 3.25 33.70
C MET A 192 9.26 3.76 32.30
N LEU A 193 8.28 4.43 31.70
CA LEU A 193 8.24 4.68 30.28
C LEU A 193 8.52 6.16 29.94
N ASN A 194 9.02 6.96 30.89
CA ASN A 194 9.36 8.39 30.73
C ASN A 194 8.25 9.22 30.06
N VAL A 195 6.98 8.92 30.36
CA VAL A 195 5.86 9.69 29.85
C VAL A 195 5.78 11.00 30.63
N GLU A 196 5.77 12.15 29.94
CA GLU A 196 5.56 13.46 30.58
C GLU A 196 4.23 13.47 31.36
N THR A 197 4.33 13.92 32.61
CA THR A 197 3.25 13.97 33.61
C THR A 197 1.98 14.69 33.15
N GLU A 198 2.07 15.62 32.18
CA GLU A 198 0.91 16.40 31.72
C GLU A 198 -0.10 15.63 30.86
N SER A 199 0.33 14.60 30.11
CA SER A 199 -0.60 13.73 29.34
C SER A 199 -1.26 12.67 30.22
N VAL A 200 -0.57 12.35 31.31
CA VAL A 200 -0.96 11.40 32.33
C VAL A 200 -2.10 12.00 33.15
N ASP A 201 -2.08 13.29 33.50
CA ASP A 201 -3.16 14.00 34.24
C ASP A 201 -4.52 14.07 33.52
N ARG A 202 -4.54 14.08 32.18
CA ARG A 202 -5.81 14.00 31.40
C ARG A 202 -6.40 12.58 31.38
N LEU A 203 -5.55 11.55 31.37
CA LEU A 203 -5.95 10.16 31.57
C LEU A 203 -6.42 9.92 33.01
N TRP A 204 -5.75 10.50 34.03
CA TRP A 204 -6.17 10.44 35.43
C TRP A 204 -7.54 11.08 35.67
N ASN A 205 -7.88 12.16 34.98
CA ASN A 205 -9.17 12.85 35.13
C ASN A 205 -10.34 12.14 34.45
N THR A 206 -10.09 11.28 33.46
CA THR A 206 -11.12 10.43 32.85
C THR A 206 -11.41 9.19 33.69
N VAL A 207 -10.46 8.80 34.57
CA VAL A 207 -10.54 7.61 35.43
C VAL A 207 -10.64 7.98 36.94
N GLY A 208 -10.61 9.28 37.27
CA GLY A 208 -11.11 9.91 38.48
C GLY A 208 -10.33 9.72 39.78
N LEU A 209 -8.99 9.86 39.83
CA LEU A 209 -8.25 9.21 40.92
C LEU A 209 -6.82 9.75 41.28
N ASP A 210 -6.63 10.49 42.39
CA ASP A 210 -5.32 11.02 42.93
C ASP A 210 -4.42 9.99 43.66
N GLY A 211 -3.07 10.14 43.60
CA GLY A 211 -2.08 9.43 44.46
C GLY A 211 -0.59 9.47 44.00
N PRO A 212 0.42 9.34 44.91
CA PRO A 212 1.83 9.55 44.57
C PRO A 212 2.54 8.34 43.92
N ALA A 213 3.36 8.63 42.90
CA ALA A 213 4.16 7.68 42.12
C ALA A 213 5.33 7.05 42.91
N ARG A 214 5.56 5.74 42.75
CA ARG A 214 6.79 5.04 43.16
C ARG A 214 7.47 4.41 41.93
N SER A 215 8.81 4.45 41.86
CA SER A 215 9.59 3.82 40.77
C SER A 215 9.64 2.29 40.94
N GLY A 216 9.28 1.53 39.91
CA GLY A 216 9.44 0.06 39.88
C GLY A 216 10.30 -0.40 38.69
N ARG A 217 10.55 -1.72 38.56
CA ARG A 217 11.11 -2.40 37.35
C ARG A 217 10.06 -3.24 36.60
N VAL A 218 10.21 -3.47 35.29
CA VAL A 218 9.26 -4.29 34.46
C VAL A 218 8.94 -5.65 35.08
N SER A 219 9.93 -6.24 35.77
CA SER A 219 9.77 -7.47 36.56
C SER A 219 8.71 -7.37 37.66
N ASP A 220 8.52 -6.20 38.25
CA ASP A 220 7.58 -5.98 39.35
C ASP A 220 6.14 -5.91 38.83
N VAL A 221 5.97 -5.36 37.63
CA VAL A 221 4.68 -5.34 36.94
C VAL A 221 4.27 -6.73 36.50
N LYS A 222 5.20 -7.49 35.88
CA LYS A 222 4.98 -8.91 35.54
C LYS A 222 4.56 -9.72 36.77
N LYS A 223 5.31 -9.62 37.88
CA LYS A 223 4.99 -10.32 39.12
C LYS A 223 3.61 -9.97 39.67
N SER A 224 3.23 -8.69 39.60
CA SER A 224 1.93 -8.24 40.06
C SER A 224 0.80 -8.79 39.19
N LEU A 225 0.98 -8.80 37.86
CA LEU A 225 0.02 -9.42 36.92
C LEU A 225 -0.11 -10.92 37.17
N GLU A 226 1.01 -11.64 37.32
CA GLU A 226 1.01 -13.07 37.64
C GLU A 226 0.27 -13.35 38.95
N GLN A 227 0.47 -12.55 39.99
CA GLN A 227 -0.21 -12.72 41.27
C GLN A 227 -1.73 -12.55 41.15
N ILE A 228 -2.19 -11.53 40.40
CA ILE A 228 -3.62 -11.31 40.17
C ILE A 228 -4.20 -12.49 39.39
N ILE A 229 -3.58 -12.85 38.26
CA ILE A 229 -4.04 -13.94 37.40
C ILE A 229 -4.06 -15.27 38.16
N ASP A 230 -3.00 -15.60 38.90
CA ASP A 230 -2.94 -16.80 39.75
C ASP A 230 -4.08 -16.82 40.78
N SER A 231 -4.32 -15.68 41.46
CA SER A 231 -5.36 -15.59 42.49
C SER A 231 -6.76 -15.76 41.92
N GLU A 232 -6.99 -15.24 40.71
CA GLU A 232 -8.29 -15.32 40.05
C GLU A 232 -8.54 -16.71 39.45
N VAL A 233 -7.52 -17.33 38.84
CA VAL A 233 -7.62 -18.69 38.28
C VAL A 233 -7.73 -19.74 39.39
N SER A 234 -7.19 -19.49 40.58
CA SER A 234 -7.25 -20.45 41.70
C SER A 234 -8.52 -20.35 42.55
N ALA A 235 -9.37 -19.33 42.31
CA ALA A 235 -10.51 -19.01 43.15
C ALA A 235 -11.83 -19.46 42.49
N PRO A 236 -12.54 -20.47 43.05
CA PRO A 236 -13.76 -20.99 42.44
C PRO A 236 -14.90 -19.96 42.46
N ASP A 237 -15.83 -20.10 41.50
CA ASP A 237 -17.10 -19.38 41.39
C ASP A 237 -17.02 -17.84 41.27
N ASN A 238 -15.86 -17.28 40.91
CA ASN A 238 -15.66 -15.84 40.72
C ASN A 238 -16.12 -15.31 39.35
N GLY A 239 -16.57 -16.19 38.45
CA GLY A 239 -16.97 -15.82 37.10
C GLY A 239 -15.81 -15.61 36.13
N VAL A 240 -14.58 -15.85 36.58
CA VAL A 240 -13.37 -16.00 35.77
C VAL A 240 -13.12 -17.51 35.59
N THR A 241 -12.50 -17.87 34.49
CA THR A 241 -11.99 -19.23 34.22
C THR A 241 -11.06 -19.80 35.31
N ASP A 242 -11.18 -21.11 35.61
CA ASP A 242 -10.23 -21.86 36.45
C ASP A 242 -9.03 -22.42 35.63
N LYS A 243 -9.04 -22.23 34.31
CA LYS A 243 -8.03 -22.78 33.38
C LYS A 243 -6.96 -21.75 33.03
N GLY A 244 -7.33 -20.48 32.89
CA GLY A 244 -6.43 -19.39 32.54
C GLY A 244 -6.88 -18.56 31.33
N PHE A 245 -6.04 -17.66 30.87
CA PHE A 245 -6.35 -16.69 29.81
C PHE A 245 -5.69 -17.05 28.48
N ILE A 246 -6.38 -16.78 27.37
CA ILE A 246 -5.79 -16.76 26.03
C ILE A 246 -5.73 -15.30 25.56
N ILE A 247 -4.52 -14.82 25.30
CA ILE A 247 -4.24 -13.47 24.82
C ILE A 247 -3.95 -13.57 23.32
N PHE A 248 -4.93 -13.15 22.53
CA PHE A 248 -4.86 -13.05 21.08
C PHE A 248 -4.20 -11.74 20.68
N VAL A 249 -3.10 -11.81 19.91
CA VAL A 249 -2.38 -10.65 19.38
C VAL A 249 -2.50 -10.67 17.86
N ASP A 250 -3.25 -9.72 17.30
CA ASP A 250 -3.55 -9.69 15.86
C ASP A 250 -2.97 -8.45 15.16
N ASP A 251 -2.90 -8.52 13.83
CA ASP A 251 -2.45 -7.47 12.92
C ASP A 251 -0.99 -6.99 13.13
N LEU A 252 -0.12 -7.84 13.73
CA LEU A 252 1.31 -7.54 13.86
C LEU A 252 2.00 -7.31 12.51
N ASP A 253 1.55 -8.04 11.49
CA ASP A 253 2.01 -7.95 10.10
C ASP A 253 1.53 -6.69 9.37
N ARG A 254 0.63 -5.89 9.97
CA ARG A 254 0.23 -4.57 9.44
C ARG A 254 1.12 -3.43 9.93
N LEU A 255 1.95 -3.67 10.93
CA LEU A 255 2.87 -2.65 11.44
C LEU A 255 4.05 -2.46 10.48
N ASP A 256 4.74 -1.33 10.62
CA ASP A 256 6.06 -1.18 10.02
C ASP A 256 6.96 -2.36 10.44
N PRO A 257 7.70 -3.02 9.52
CA PRO A 257 8.43 -4.24 9.85
C PRO A 257 9.39 -4.09 11.03
N GLY A 258 10.11 -2.96 11.12
CA GLY A 258 10.99 -2.68 12.25
C GLY A 258 10.22 -2.56 13.57
N MET A 259 9.03 -1.96 13.54
CA MET A 259 8.15 -1.85 14.70
C MET A 259 7.63 -3.21 15.18
N ALA A 260 7.23 -4.10 14.26
CA ALA A 260 6.77 -5.44 14.62
C ALA A 260 7.82 -6.21 15.45
N VAL A 261 9.10 -6.09 15.09
CA VAL A 261 10.22 -6.68 15.83
C VAL A 261 10.39 -6.05 17.22
N VAL A 262 10.35 -4.72 17.31
CA VAL A 262 10.43 -4.00 18.59
C VAL A 262 9.31 -4.42 19.54
N LEU A 263 8.10 -4.58 19.00
CA LEU A 263 6.94 -5.01 19.77
C LEU A 263 7.10 -6.46 20.25
N LEU A 264 7.52 -7.39 19.39
CA LEU A 264 7.82 -8.79 19.78
C LEU A 264 8.91 -8.87 20.86
N GLU A 265 9.97 -8.07 20.77
CA GLU A 265 11.01 -7.99 21.80
C GLU A 265 10.48 -7.48 23.13
N THR A 266 9.64 -6.44 23.09
CA THR A 266 9.12 -5.84 24.31
C THR A 266 8.10 -6.75 24.98
N MET A 267 7.28 -7.44 24.18
CA MET A 267 6.32 -8.43 24.67
C MET A 267 6.96 -9.73 25.15
N LYS A 268 8.21 -10.03 24.80
CA LYS A 268 8.91 -11.26 25.21
C LYS A 268 8.83 -11.50 26.72
N ASN A 269 8.89 -10.44 27.53
CA ASN A 269 8.80 -10.56 28.99
C ASN A 269 7.38 -10.89 29.49
N LEU A 270 6.36 -10.55 28.72
CA LEU A 270 4.95 -10.80 29.01
C LEU A 270 4.50 -12.20 28.59
N PHE A 271 5.13 -12.77 27.56
CA PHE A 271 4.83 -14.12 27.05
C PHE A 271 5.04 -15.25 28.07
N ASP A 272 5.69 -14.95 29.18
CA ASP A 272 6.05 -15.89 30.24
C ASP A 272 5.23 -15.67 31.52
N ILE A 273 3.99 -15.18 31.42
CA ILE A 273 3.04 -15.03 32.54
C ILE A 273 2.30 -16.36 32.77
N ARG A 274 2.32 -16.87 34.01
CA ARG A 274 1.63 -18.12 34.39
C ARG A 274 0.12 -18.03 34.16
N ASN A 275 -0.51 -19.17 33.84
CA ASN A 275 -1.91 -19.31 33.43
C ASN A 275 -2.30 -18.50 32.18
N CYS A 276 -1.33 -18.07 31.36
CA CYS A 276 -1.60 -17.42 30.08
C CYS A 276 -1.09 -18.24 28.89
N VAL A 277 -1.87 -18.23 27.82
CA VAL A 277 -1.48 -18.68 26.49
C VAL A 277 -1.52 -17.47 25.56
N PHE A 278 -0.41 -17.16 24.89
CA PHE A 278 -0.36 -16.13 23.85
C PHE A 278 -0.53 -16.77 22.48
N VAL A 279 -1.47 -16.24 21.69
CA VAL A 279 -1.70 -16.66 20.31
C VAL A 279 -1.48 -15.45 19.41
N LEU A 280 -0.46 -15.48 18.55
CA LEU A 280 -0.05 -14.35 17.74
C LEU A 280 -0.30 -14.63 16.25
N ALA A 281 -1.01 -13.75 15.55
CA ALA A 281 -1.02 -13.76 14.08
C ALA A 281 0.23 -13.05 13.57
N VAL A 282 1.06 -13.75 12.80
CA VAL A 282 2.32 -13.20 12.28
C VAL A 282 2.55 -13.60 10.83
N ASP A 283 3.08 -12.68 10.04
CA ASP A 283 3.75 -12.99 8.78
C ASP A 283 5.26 -13.05 9.03
N PHE A 284 5.85 -14.23 8.85
CA PHE A 284 7.27 -14.43 9.13
C PHE A 284 8.17 -13.60 8.21
N ASP A 285 7.74 -13.33 6.97
CA ASP A 285 8.52 -12.52 6.04
C ASP A 285 8.56 -11.04 6.47
N VAL A 286 7.48 -10.54 7.08
CA VAL A 286 7.46 -9.19 7.70
C VAL A 286 8.43 -9.13 8.88
N VAL A 287 8.48 -10.16 9.73
CA VAL A 287 9.46 -10.23 10.83
C VAL A 287 10.89 -10.29 10.27
N LYS A 288 11.12 -11.11 9.24
CA LYS A 288 12.43 -11.22 8.57
C LYS A 288 12.89 -9.88 8.02
N LEU A 289 12.00 -9.13 7.36
CA LEU A 289 12.27 -7.80 6.85
C LEU A 289 12.61 -6.82 8.00
N GLY A 290 11.82 -6.83 9.08
CA GLY A 290 12.07 -6.01 10.26
C GLY A 290 13.41 -6.27 10.95
N ILE A 291 13.79 -7.55 11.08
CA ILE A 291 15.08 -7.97 11.62
C ILE A 291 16.21 -7.46 10.72
N THR A 292 16.04 -7.57 9.40
CA THR A 292 17.01 -7.08 8.42
C THR A 292 17.17 -5.57 8.51
N GLN A 293 16.09 -4.81 8.63
CA GLN A 293 16.12 -3.36 8.84
C GLN A 293 16.82 -2.97 10.14
N LYS A 294 16.58 -3.71 11.23
CA LYS A 294 17.12 -3.40 12.57
C LYS A 294 18.59 -3.78 12.74
N TYR A 295 18.99 -4.96 12.25
CA TYR A 295 20.34 -5.51 12.46
C TYR A 295 21.25 -5.42 11.22
N GLY A 296 20.69 -5.02 10.06
CA GLY A 296 21.44 -4.79 8.82
C GLY A 296 21.94 -6.06 8.12
N ARG A 297 21.59 -7.26 8.60
CA ARG A 297 22.04 -8.55 8.03
C ARG A 297 21.01 -9.65 8.27
N GLU A 298 20.73 -10.46 7.24
CA GLU A 298 19.89 -11.66 7.36
C GLU A 298 20.62 -12.84 8.02
N ARG A 299 21.95 -12.90 7.86
CA ARG A 299 22.77 -14.00 8.36
C ARG A 299 23.99 -13.52 9.15
N ILE A 300 24.28 -14.21 10.25
CA ILE A 300 25.51 -14.06 11.03
C ILE A 300 26.13 -15.44 11.18
N ASN A 301 27.38 -15.61 10.73
CA ASN A 301 28.10 -16.91 10.78
C ASN A 301 27.31 -18.08 10.17
N GLY A 302 26.55 -17.83 9.09
CA GLY A 302 25.73 -18.84 8.42
C GLY A 302 24.36 -19.12 9.07
N ARG A 303 24.07 -18.58 10.26
CA ARG A 303 22.77 -18.71 10.92
C ARG A 303 21.78 -17.66 10.42
N ASN A 304 20.50 -18.05 10.30
CA ASN A 304 19.41 -17.14 9.97
C ASN A 304 18.98 -16.39 11.24
N VAL A 305 19.29 -15.09 11.31
CA VAL A 305 19.04 -14.27 12.50
C VAL A 305 17.55 -14.14 12.79
N ALA A 306 16.72 -14.05 11.75
CA ALA A 306 15.28 -13.94 11.89
C ALA A 306 14.67 -15.23 12.45
N GLN A 307 15.14 -16.39 11.99
CA GLN A 307 14.72 -17.69 12.54
C GLN A 307 15.15 -17.83 14.00
N ASP A 308 16.42 -17.55 14.31
CA ASP A 308 16.95 -17.61 15.68
C ASP A 308 16.20 -16.66 16.63
N PHE A 309 15.76 -15.50 16.13
CA PHE A 309 14.93 -14.56 16.89
C PHE A 309 13.53 -15.12 17.13
N PHE A 310 12.89 -15.63 16.08
CA PHE A 310 11.53 -16.15 16.13
C PHE A 310 11.42 -17.36 17.06
N ASP A 311 12.34 -18.31 16.95
CA ASP A 311 12.39 -19.54 17.76
C ASP A 311 12.67 -19.24 19.26
N LYS A 312 13.26 -18.08 19.59
CA LYS A 312 13.48 -17.64 20.97
C LYS A 312 12.24 -17.05 21.65
N ILE A 313 11.24 -16.65 20.86
CA ILE A 313 10.05 -15.95 21.33
C ILE A 313 8.83 -16.86 21.21
N ILE A 314 8.74 -17.61 20.12
CA ILE A 314 7.63 -18.48 19.80
C ILE A 314 7.99 -19.93 20.14
N GLN A 315 7.16 -20.57 20.97
CA GLN A 315 7.36 -21.97 21.35
C GLN A 315 6.71 -22.92 20.34
N LEU A 316 5.57 -22.53 19.79
CA LEU A 316 4.86 -23.31 18.76
C LEU A 316 4.56 -22.45 17.53
N PRO A 317 5.38 -22.53 16.47
CA PRO A 317 5.01 -22.02 15.16
C PRO A 317 3.98 -22.94 14.49
N PHE A 318 2.81 -22.40 14.14
CA PHE A 318 1.74 -23.11 13.45
C PHE A 318 1.44 -22.41 12.12
N ASN A 319 1.84 -23.03 11.00
CA ASN A 319 1.53 -22.53 9.67
C ASN A 319 0.08 -22.84 9.30
N VAL A 320 -0.67 -21.82 8.89
CA VAL A 320 -2.03 -21.98 8.37
C VAL A 320 -1.96 -22.86 7.09
N PRO A 321 -2.71 -23.98 7.02
CA PRO A 321 -2.56 -24.96 5.94
C PRO A 321 -3.32 -24.54 4.67
N VAL A 322 -2.99 -23.39 4.10
CA VAL A 322 -3.70 -22.80 2.94
C VAL A 322 -3.79 -23.76 1.75
N SER A 323 -2.76 -24.58 1.51
CA SER A 323 -2.75 -25.57 0.43
C SER A 323 -3.82 -26.67 0.60
N GLN A 324 -4.26 -26.92 1.84
CA GLN A 324 -5.27 -27.92 2.18
C GLN A 324 -6.69 -27.37 2.16
N TYR A 325 -6.88 -26.07 1.91
CA TYR A 325 -8.21 -25.47 1.91
C TYR A 325 -9.08 -26.08 0.79
N ASP A 326 -10.32 -26.42 1.15
CA ASP A 326 -11.36 -26.77 0.20
C ASP A 326 -12.10 -25.51 -0.27
N VAL A 327 -11.57 -24.88 -1.31
CA VAL A 327 -12.06 -23.59 -1.81
C VAL A 327 -13.14 -23.72 -2.89
N MET A 328 -13.26 -24.89 -3.51
CA MET A 328 -14.12 -25.12 -4.67
C MET A 328 -15.63 -24.98 -4.39
N PRO A 329 -16.17 -25.40 -3.22
CA PRO A 329 -17.56 -25.14 -2.87
C PRO A 329 -17.90 -23.65 -2.90
N MET A 330 -17.07 -22.81 -2.28
CA MET A 330 -17.25 -21.35 -2.26
C MET A 330 -17.14 -20.75 -3.65
N ILE A 331 -16.12 -21.14 -4.42
CA ILE A 331 -15.92 -20.65 -5.80
C ILE A 331 -17.13 -21.00 -6.66
N THR A 332 -17.54 -22.27 -6.66
CA THR A 332 -18.66 -22.76 -7.48
C THR A 332 -19.98 -22.07 -7.13
N GLU A 333 -20.28 -21.92 -5.83
CA GLU A 333 -21.46 -21.20 -5.36
C GLU A 333 -21.47 -19.75 -5.90
N ARG A 334 -20.34 -19.05 -5.81
CA ARG A 334 -20.22 -17.65 -6.27
C ARG A 334 -20.32 -17.53 -7.77
N LEU A 335 -19.64 -18.40 -8.52
CA LEU A 335 -19.69 -18.40 -9.98
C LEU A 335 -21.10 -18.70 -10.50
N LYS A 336 -21.83 -19.63 -9.85
CA LYS A 336 -23.25 -19.91 -10.16
C LYS A 336 -24.15 -18.71 -9.82
N ALA A 337 -23.95 -18.07 -8.67
CA ALA A 337 -24.73 -16.90 -8.25
C ALA A 337 -24.60 -15.73 -9.24
N MET A 338 -23.40 -15.50 -9.79
CA MET A 338 -23.17 -14.47 -10.81
C MET A 338 -23.56 -14.89 -12.23
N ARG A 339 -23.94 -16.17 -12.42
CA ARG A 339 -24.28 -16.77 -13.73
C ARG A 339 -23.14 -16.63 -14.74
N LEU A 340 -21.90 -16.92 -14.31
CA LEU A 340 -20.74 -16.89 -15.20
C LEU A 340 -20.93 -17.83 -16.40
N LEU A 341 -21.35 -19.08 -16.15
CA LEU A 341 -21.61 -20.09 -17.17
C LEU A 341 -23.12 -20.35 -17.28
N PRO A 342 -23.66 -20.57 -18.50
CA PRO A 342 -25.02 -21.07 -18.69
C PRO A 342 -25.14 -22.54 -18.24
N GLU A 343 -26.24 -22.95 -17.60
CA GLU A 343 -26.51 -24.33 -17.11
C GLU A 343 -25.69 -24.86 -15.90
N GLU A 344 -26.28 -25.79 -15.14
CA GLU A 344 -25.64 -26.39 -13.96
C GLU A 344 -24.58 -27.45 -14.31
N TRP A 345 -24.71 -28.14 -15.45
CA TRP A 345 -23.81 -29.22 -15.87
C TRP A 345 -22.42 -28.73 -16.33
N GLN A 346 -22.31 -27.49 -16.80
CA GLN A 346 -21.05 -26.93 -17.31
C GLN A 346 -20.00 -26.72 -16.21
N TYR A 347 -20.44 -26.37 -15.00
CA TYR A 347 -19.53 -26.23 -13.86
C TYR A 347 -18.85 -27.56 -13.49
N ALA A 348 -19.53 -28.69 -13.68
CA ALA A 348 -18.94 -30.00 -13.43
C ALA A 348 -17.86 -30.32 -14.46
N SER A 349 -18.12 -30.08 -15.76
CA SER A 349 -17.16 -30.36 -16.84
C SER A 349 -15.93 -29.44 -16.81
N LEU A 350 -16.09 -28.17 -16.41
CA LEU A 350 -15.00 -27.18 -16.35
C LEU A 350 -14.39 -27.03 -14.96
N SER A 351 -14.85 -27.81 -13.98
CA SER A 351 -14.42 -27.74 -12.57
C SER A 351 -12.90 -27.74 -12.42
N ARG A 352 -12.20 -28.64 -13.13
CA ARG A 352 -10.74 -28.76 -13.11
C ARG A 352 -10.03 -27.54 -13.66
N GLN A 353 -10.54 -26.95 -14.76
CA GLN A 353 -9.95 -25.73 -15.33
C GLN A 353 -10.16 -24.53 -14.41
N ILE A 354 -11.36 -24.39 -13.83
CA ILE A 354 -11.67 -23.35 -12.83
C ILE A 354 -10.75 -23.50 -11.62
N GLU A 355 -10.61 -24.71 -11.08
CA GLU A 355 -9.72 -25.00 -9.95
C GLU A 355 -8.27 -24.64 -10.29
N ASN A 356 -7.78 -25.06 -11.46
CA ASN A 356 -6.43 -24.73 -11.92
C ASN A 356 -6.21 -23.21 -12.04
N ILE A 357 -7.16 -22.45 -12.61
CA ILE A 357 -7.05 -21.00 -12.70
C ILE A 357 -6.88 -20.39 -11.31
N PHE A 358 -7.74 -20.76 -10.35
CA PHE A 358 -7.65 -20.23 -8.98
C PHE A 358 -6.40 -20.72 -8.25
N LEU A 359 -6.00 -21.98 -8.40
CA LEU A 359 -4.78 -22.52 -7.79
C LEU A 359 -3.54 -21.80 -8.32
N LEU A 360 -3.41 -21.66 -9.64
CA LEU A 360 -2.26 -21.04 -10.30
C LEU A 360 -2.20 -19.53 -10.07
N THR A 361 -3.31 -18.84 -9.78
CA THR A 361 -3.32 -17.39 -9.54
C THR A 361 -3.29 -17.02 -8.06
N THR A 362 -3.96 -17.79 -7.20
CA THR A 362 -4.13 -17.44 -5.78
C THR A 362 -3.42 -18.37 -4.81
N ASN A 363 -2.96 -19.54 -5.26
CA ASN A 363 -2.45 -20.60 -4.39
C ASN A 363 -3.40 -20.91 -3.20
N LYS A 364 -4.71 -20.90 -3.48
CA LYS A 364 -5.81 -21.07 -2.51
C LYS A 364 -5.94 -19.99 -1.42
N ASN A 365 -5.25 -18.85 -1.55
CA ASN A 365 -5.41 -17.72 -0.61
C ASN A 365 -6.85 -17.17 -0.66
N PRO A 366 -7.61 -17.23 0.45
CA PRO A 366 -9.03 -16.83 0.47
C PRO A 366 -9.30 -15.40 0.03
N ARG A 367 -8.47 -14.44 0.48
CA ARG A 367 -8.63 -13.02 0.13
C ARG A 367 -8.41 -12.82 -1.36
N SER A 368 -7.36 -13.42 -1.92
CA SER A 368 -7.08 -13.35 -3.36
C SER A 368 -8.22 -13.95 -4.19
N ILE A 369 -8.79 -15.08 -3.76
CA ILE A 369 -9.97 -15.68 -4.40
C ILE A 369 -11.17 -14.73 -4.35
N LYS A 370 -11.50 -14.19 -3.16
CA LYS A 370 -12.60 -13.23 -3.00
C LYS A 370 -12.40 -11.99 -3.88
N ASN A 371 -11.18 -11.49 -3.97
CA ASN A 371 -10.83 -10.33 -4.80
C ASN A 371 -11.08 -10.62 -6.28
N ILE A 372 -10.65 -11.77 -6.81
CA ILE A 372 -10.93 -12.19 -8.18
C ILE A 372 -12.44 -12.32 -8.41
N LEU A 373 -13.18 -12.97 -7.51
CA LEU A 373 -14.63 -13.16 -7.63
C LEU A 373 -15.40 -11.84 -7.58
N ASN A 374 -15.03 -10.91 -6.69
CA ASN A 374 -15.64 -9.59 -6.59
C ASN A 374 -15.37 -8.76 -7.86
N SER A 375 -14.16 -8.84 -8.39
CA SER A 375 -13.79 -8.25 -9.66
C SER A 375 -14.56 -8.88 -10.83
N LEU A 376 -14.67 -10.19 -10.88
CA LEU A 376 -15.38 -10.89 -11.94
C LEU A 376 -16.88 -10.54 -11.96
N GLN A 377 -17.49 -10.31 -10.79
CA GLN A 377 -18.92 -9.98 -10.67
C GLN A 377 -19.33 -8.78 -11.52
N ILE A 378 -18.56 -7.68 -11.51
CA ILE A 378 -18.88 -6.50 -12.33
C ILE A 378 -18.62 -6.79 -13.81
N MET A 379 -17.58 -7.56 -14.14
CA MET A 379 -17.24 -7.89 -15.53
C MET A 379 -18.29 -8.78 -16.18
N VAL A 380 -18.84 -9.74 -15.43
CA VAL A 380 -19.95 -10.58 -15.90
C VAL A 380 -21.19 -9.75 -16.18
N GLU A 381 -21.46 -8.72 -15.38
CA GLU A 381 -22.56 -7.77 -15.60
C GLU A 381 -22.35 -6.94 -16.88
N MET A 382 -21.12 -6.48 -17.14
CA MET A 382 -20.76 -5.72 -18.34
C MET A 382 -20.85 -6.59 -19.61
N GLU A 383 -20.45 -7.85 -19.51
CA GLU A 383 -20.54 -8.85 -20.57
C GLU A 383 -21.90 -9.57 -20.62
N ARG A 384 -22.95 -9.05 -19.98
CA ARG A 384 -24.27 -9.73 -19.94
C ARG A 384 -24.87 -9.98 -21.31
N ARG A 385 -24.57 -9.12 -22.28
CA ARG A 385 -25.05 -9.23 -23.67
C ARG A 385 -24.08 -9.97 -24.59
N SER A 386 -22.94 -10.42 -24.06
CA SER A 386 -21.89 -11.11 -24.81
C SER A 386 -22.20 -12.59 -25.00
N SER A 387 -21.35 -13.28 -25.75
CA SER A 387 -21.58 -14.68 -26.16
C SER A 387 -21.95 -15.60 -24.99
N GLY A 388 -22.87 -16.54 -25.23
CA GLY A 388 -23.24 -17.61 -24.30
C GLY A 388 -22.26 -18.79 -24.32
N VAL A 389 -21.07 -18.61 -24.91
CA VAL A 389 -20.09 -19.67 -25.09
C VAL A 389 -19.32 -19.89 -23.77
N PRO A 390 -19.28 -21.11 -23.22
CA PRO A 390 -18.65 -21.38 -21.92
C PRO A 390 -17.17 -21.01 -21.88
N GLU A 391 -16.45 -21.27 -22.97
CA GLU A 391 -15.02 -21.00 -23.12
C GLU A 391 -14.72 -19.51 -23.13
N TYR A 392 -15.58 -18.69 -23.75
CA TYR A 392 -15.47 -17.22 -23.72
C TYR A 392 -15.66 -16.69 -22.30
N ARG A 393 -16.59 -17.28 -21.54
CA ARG A 393 -16.82 -16.91 -20.12
C ARG A 393 -15.67 -17.38 -19.22
N LEU A 394 -15.08 -18.54 -19.53
CA LEU A 394 -13.90 -19.02 -18.82
C LEU A 394 -12.65 -18.18 -19.14
N MET A 395 -12.51 -17.72 -20.39
CA MET A 395 -11.50 -16.75 -20.81
C MET A 395 -11.64 -15.44 -20.00
N LEU A 396 -12.85 -14.94 -19.79
CA LEU A 396 -13.06 -13.78 -18.92
C LEU A 396 -12.59 -14.04 -17.48
N LEU A 397 -12.90 -15.20 -16.89
CA LEU A 397 -12.37 -15.57 -15.56
C LEU A 397 -10.84 -15.60 -15.57
N LEU A 398 -10.22 -16.24 -16.56
CA LEU A 398 -8.77 -16.35 -16.70
C LEU A 398 -8.12 -14.96 -16.78
N LEU A 399 -8.63 -14.08 -17.65
CA LEU A 399 -8.09 -12.73 -17.83
C LEU A 399 -8.22 -11.88 -16.57
N VAL A 400 -9.36 -11.93 -15.87
CA VAL A 400 -9.51 -11.24 -14.57
C VAL A 400 -8.54 -11.80 -13.53
N ALA A 401 -8.39 -13.12 -13.47
CA ALA A 401 -7.49 -13.77 -12.53
C ALA A 401 -6.02 -13.43 -12.81
N MET A 402 -5.61 -13.42 -14.08
CA MET A 402 -4.27 -13.01 -14.52
C MET A 402 -4.02 -11.53 -14.27
N HIS A 403 -4.97 -10.65 -14.58
CA HIS A 403 -4.85 -9.21 -14.27
C HIS A 403 -4.62 -8.97 -12.78
N LYS A 404 -5.25 -9.75 -11.90
CA LYS A 404 -5.10 -9.59 -10.44
C LYS A 404 -3.84 -10.21 -9.88
N ALA A 405 -3.43 -11.38 -10.37
CA ALA A 405 -2.28 -12.12 -9.82
C ALA A 405 -0.95 -11.78 -10.51
N PHE A 406 -0.99 -11.48 -11.80
CA PHE A 406 0.18 -11.25 -12.66
C PHE A 406 -0.06 -10.06 -13.61
N PRO A 407 -0.25 -8.83 -13.09
CA PRO A 407 -0.64 -7.67 -13.89
C PRO A 407 0.35 -7.37 -15.04
N THR A 408 1.65 -7.51 -14.80
CA THR A 408 2.68 -7.33 -15.84
C THR A 408 2.54 -8.36 -16.97
N THR A 409 2.26 -9.63 -16.65
CA THR A 409 2.02 -10.66 -17.65
C THR A 409 0.74 -10.37 -18.43
N TYR A 410 -0.35 -10.02 -17.74
CA TYR A 410 -1.60 -9.66 -18.38
C TYR A 410 -1.44 -8.47 -19.33
N ALA A 411 -0.67 -7.44 -18.94
CA ALA A 411 -0.39 -6.29 -19.78
C ALA A 411 0.30 -6.67 -21.09
N LEU A 412 1.34 -7.50 -21.03
CA LEU A 412 2.01 -8.02 -22.22
C LEU A 412 1.07 -8.87 -23.08
N LEU A 413 0.26 -9.73 -22.45
CA LEU A 413 -0.74 -10.53 -23.14
C LEU A 413 -1.79 -9.67 -23.85
N SER A 414 -2.17 -8.53 -23.25
CA SER A 414 -3.14 -7.61 -23.84
C SER A 414 -2.62 -6.87 -25.09
N GLN A 415 -1.29 -6.83 -25.27
CA GLN A 415 -0.66 -6.25 -26.45
C GLN A 415 -0.58 -7.25 -27.61
N THR A 416 -0.29 -8.51 -27.33
CA THR A 416 -0.19 -9.55 -28.38
C THR A 416 -1.52 -10.13 -28.75
N ILE A 417 -2.39 -10.41 -27.76
CA ILE A 417 -3.69 -11.10 -27.84
C ILE A 417 -3.59 -12.52 -28.43
N GLN A 418 -2.92 -12.73 -29.54
CA GLN A 418 -2.69 -14.05 -30.11
C GLN A 418 -1.66 -14.83 -29.31
N PRO A 419 -1.89 -16.13 -29.03
CA PRO A 419 -0.87 -16.99 -28.47
C PRO A 419 0.37 -17.07 -29.36
N VAL A 420 1.55 -17.16 -28.75
CA VAL A 420 2.83 -17.38 -29.45
C VAL A 420 3.31 -18.80 -29.23
N ASP A 421 4.15 -19.30 -30.13
CA ASP A 421 4.69 -20.67 -30.08
C ASP A 421 5.59 -20.92 -28.86
N ASP A 422 6.34 -19.90 -28.43
CA ASP A 422 7.23 -20.00 -27.26
C ASP A 422 7.15 -18.74 -26.38
N TRP A 423 6.68 -18.94 -25.16
CA TRP A 423 6.62 -17.91 -24.12
C TRP A 423 7.93 -17.77 -23.32
N GLY A 424 8.90 -18.66 -23.50
CA GLY A 424 10.15 -18.75 -22.74
C GLY A 424 10.95 -17.44 -22.66
N PRO A 425 11.18 -16.71 -23.77
CA PRO A 425 11.86 -15.42 -23.74
C PRO A 425 11.14 -14.36 -22.90
N MET A 426 9.81 -14.28 -22.99
CA MET A 426 9.00 -13.36 -22.19
C MET A 426 9.06 -13.75 -20.70
N LEU A 427 8.87 -15.02 -20.41
CA LEU A 427 8.90 -15.59 -19.06
C LEU A 427 10.25 -15.44 -18.37
N SER A 428 11.35 -15.52 -19.14
CA SER A 428 12.70 -15.29 -18.61
C SER A 428 12.97 -13.83 -18.26
N THR A 429 12.34 -12.91 -18.98
CA THR A 429 12.42 -11.46 -18.72
C THR A 429 11.56 -11.03 -17.53
N LEU A 430 10.39 -11.67 -17.35
CA LEU A 430 9.43 -11.30 -16.30
C LEU A 430 9.81 -11.80 -14.90
N PHE A 431 10.48 -12.95 -14.81
CA PHE A 431 10.75 -13.62 -13.54
C PHE A 431 12.24 -13.88 -13.36
N ASP A 432 12.77 -13.52 -12.19
CA ASP A 432 14.15 -13.80 -11.81
C ASP A 432 14.41 -15.30 -11.56
N ASP A 433 15.68 -15.65 -11.39
CA ASP A 433 16.10 -17.03 -11.12
C ASP A 433 16.00 -17.42 -9.64
N SER A 434 15.34 -16.61 -8.81
CA SER A 434 15.07 -17.00 -7.42
C SER A 434 14.09 -18.18 -7.37
N PRO A 435 14.05 -18.95 -6.27
CA PRO A 435 13.05 -20.01 -6.11
C PRO A 435 11.60 -19.49 -6.23
N GLN A 436 11.34 -18.23 -5.87
CA GLN A 436 10.03 -17.61 -6.03
C GLN A 436 9.76 -17.23 -7.49
N GLY A 437 10.76 -16.65 -8.17
CA GLY A 437 10.68 -16.31 -9.59
C GLY A 437 10.43 -17.54 -10.45
N GLN A 438 11.15 -18.64 -10.21
CA GLN A 438 10.93 -19.92 -10.91
C GLN A 438 9.51 -20.47 -10.69
N ARG A 439 9.00 -20.48 -9.45
CA ARG A 439 7.63 -20.91 -9.16
C ARG A 439 6.58 -20.05 -9.88
N ASN A 440 6.78 -18.74 -9.91
CA ASN A 440 5.87 -17.83 -10.62
C ASN A 440 5.97 -18.03 -12.15
N ARG A 441 7.17 -18.28 -12.69
CA ARG A 441 7.40 -18.62 -14.08
C ARG A 441 6.62 -19.86 -14.49
N ASP A 442 6.68 -20.93 -13.70
CA ASP A 442 5.96 -22.18 -13.96
C ASP A 442 4.44 -22.00 -13.89
N ARG A 443 3.95 -21.21 -12.92
CA ARG A 443 2.53 -20.90 -12.77
C ARG A 443 2.00 -20.12 -13.96
N VAL A 444 2.73 -19.10 -14.40
CA VAL A 444 2.34 -18.29 -15.55
C VAL A 444 2.44 -19.09 -16.85
N GLY A 445 3.45 -19.93 -17.03
CA GLY A 445 3.54 -20.83 -18.19
C GLY A 445 2.30 -21.72 -18.32
N GLN A 446 1.83 -22.30 -17.22
CA GLN A 446 0.58 -23.09 -17.21
C GLN A 446 -0.67 -22.24 -17.50
N LEU A 447 -0.75 -21.01 -16.98
CA LEU A 447 -1.85 -20.10 -17.29
C LEU A 447 -1.87 -19.70 -18.77
N LEU A 448 -0.71 -19.49 -19.38
CA LEU A 448 -0.57 -19.17 -20.81
C LEU A 448 -0.92 -20.37 -21.70
N ALA A 449 -0.69 -21.60 -21.25
CA ALA A 449 -1.19 -22.80 -21.92
C ALA A 449 -2.73 -22.86 -21.89
N ILE A 450 -3.35 -22.62 -20.72
CA ILE A 450 -4.82 -22.53 -20.60
C ILE A 450 -5.36 -21.41 -21.49
N TYR A 451 -4.65 -20.28 -21.56
CA TYR A 451 -5.00 -19.17 -22.45
C TYR A 451 -5.00 -19.58 -23.92
N ALA A 452 -3.94 -20.27 -24.38
CA ALA A 452 -3.82 -20.72 -25.76
C ALA A 452 -4.94 -21.69 -26.16
N ASP A 453 -5.25 -22.65 -25.29
CA ASP A 453 -6.33 -23.62 -25.51
C ASP A 453 -7.69 -22.90 -25.64
N LEU A 454 -8.03 -22.05 -24.66
CA LEU A 454 -9.28 -21.28 -24.69
C LEU A 454 -9.34 -20.30 -25.87
N TYR A 455 -8.20 -19.75 -26.26
CA TYR A 455 -8.11 -18.86 -27.42
C TYR A 455 -8.54 -19.60 -28.69
N GLN A 456 -7.96 -20.78 -28.92
CA GLN A 456 -8.28 -21.58 -30.09
C GLN A 456 -9.75 -22.03 -30.08
N GLU A 457 -10.26 -22.50 -28.94
CA GLU A 457 -11.67 -22.93 -28.81
C GLU A 457 -12.67 -21.80 -29.11
N CYS A 458 -12.36 -20.56 -28.70
CA CYS A 458 -13.21 -19.41 -28.99
C CYS A 458 -13.16 -19.02 -30.48
N ILE A 459 -11.98 -19.06 -31.10
CA ILE A 459 -11.79 -18.79 -32.54
C ILE A 459 -12.54 -19.84 -33.37
N ASP A 460 -12.42 -21.12 -33.04
CA ASP A 460 -13.11 -22.21 -33.72
C ASP A 460 -14.64 -22.07 -33.66
N LYS A 461 -15.16 -21.44 -32.58
CA LYS A 461 -16.58 -21.13 -32.39
C LYS A 461 -16.99 -19.75 -32.92
N GLY A 462 -16.07 -19.00 -33.54
CA GLY A 462 -16.34 -17.69 -34.16
C GLY A 462 -16.59 -16.56 -33.17
N VAL A 463 -16.09 -16.65 -31.93
CA VAL A 463 -16.26 -15.63 -30.90
C VAL A 463 -14.97 -14.83 -30.71
N PRO A 464 -14.96 -13.51 -30.97
CA PRO A 464 -13.76 -12.69 -30.82
C PRO A 464 -13.47 -12.42 -29.34
N ILE A 465 -12.21 -12.60 -28.93
CA ILE A 465 -11.77 -12.44 -27.52
C ILE A 465 -11.38 -10.99 -27.19
N ASN A 466 -10.96 -10.20 -28.18
CA ASN A 466 -10.49 -8.82 -28.02
C ASN A 466 -11.38 -7.94 -27.11
N PRO A 467 -12.73 -8.00 -27.17
CA PRO A 467 -13.58 -7.22 -26.28
C PRO A 467 -13.33 -7.48 -24.79
N LEU A 468 -12.96 -8.71 -24.41
CA LEU A 468 -12.70 -9.07 -23.00
C LEU A 468 -11.52 -8.29 -22.42
N PHE A 469 -10.47 -8.04 -23.19
CA PHE A 469 -9.34 -7.24 -22.74
C PHE A 469 -9.76 -5.79 -22.44
N GLY A 470 -10.57 -5.20 -23.32
CA GLY A 470 -11.16 -3.88 -23.10
C GLY A 470 -12.01 -3.85 -21.82
N THR A 471 -12.84 -4.86 -21.62
CA THR A 471 -13.66 -5.00 -20.41
C THR A 471 -12.80 -5.12 -19.16
N VAL A 472 -11.81 -6.01 -19.13
CA VAL A 472 -10.94 -6.22 -17.96
C VAL A 472 -10.14 -4.97 -17.61
N ASN A 473 -9.68 -4.22 -18.61
CA ASN A 473 -8.92 -2.97 -18.43
C ASN A 473 -9.73 -1.86 -17.71
N ILE A 474 -11.06 -1.93 -17.68
CA ILE A 474 -11.90 -0.94 -16.99
C ILE A 474 -11.69 -0.97 -15.47
N MET A 475 -11.25 -2.10 -14.90
CA MET A 475 -10.87 -2.17 -13.48
C MET A 475 -9.43 -1.71 -13.20
N GLY A 476 -8.67 -1.35 -14.23
CA GLY A 476 -7.32 -0.79 -14.16
C GLY A 476 -7.30 0.67 -13.70
N GLY A 477 -7.81 0.95 -12.50
CA GLY A 477 -7.58 2.22 -11.78
C GLY A 477 -6.20 2.30 -11.12
N HIS A 478 -5.43 1.22 -11.17
CA HIS A 478 -4.01 1.16 -10.83
C HIS A 478 -3.32 0.35 -11.91
N ASP A 479 -2.22 0.90 -12.44
CA ASP A 479 -1.36 0.29 -13.45
C ASP A 479 -2.04 -0.02 -14.79
N ASN A 480 -2.36 1.04 -15.54
CA ASN A 480 -1.96 0.97 -16.95
C ASN A 480 -0.45 0.74 -16.94
N ALA A 481 -0.04 -0.51 -17.12
CA ALA A 481 1.33 -0.93 -17.36
C ALA A 481 1.85 -0.47 -18.74
N SER A 482 1.40 0.71 -19.17
CA SER A 482 1.83 1.47 -20.33
C SER A 482 2.66 2.71 -19.94
N SER A 483 3.21 2.78 -18.73
CA SER A 483 4.18 3.83 -18.36
C SER A 483 5.12 3.52 -17.18
N HIS A 484 5.35 2.26 -16.82
CA HIS A 484 6.48 1.94 -15.94
C HIS A 484 7.74 1.82 -16.78
N VAL A 485 8.32 2.98 -17.13
CA VAL A 485 9.72 3.05 -17.54
C VAL A 485 10.55 2.49 -16.37
N ARG A 486 10.94 1.22 -16.46
CA ARG A 486 11.88 0.62 -15.50
C ARG A 486 13.27 1.18 -15.80
N TYR A 487 13.64 2.26 -15.10
CA TYR A 487 15.01 2.77 -15.15
C TYR A 487 15.99 1.68 -14.70
N ASN A 488 16.92 1.30 -15.58
CA ASN A 488 18.06 0.47 -15.20
C ASN A 488 19.02 1.33 -14.37
N GLY A 489 19.00 1.13 -13.05
CA GLY A 489 19.81 1.89 -12.09
C GLY A 489 21.32 1.84 -12.39
N GLU A 490 21.85 0.75 -12.93
CA GLU A 490 23.28 0.65 -13.29
C GLU A 490 23.62 1.46 -14.56
N ARG A 491 22.73 1.49 -15.55
CA ARG A 491 22.92 2.27 -16.79
C ARG A 491 22.78 3.78 -16.51
N TYR A 492 21.86 4.16 -15.64
CA TYR A 492 21.66 5.56 -15.22
C TYR A 492 22.83 6.08 -14.38
N ASP A 493 23.33 5.29 -13.41
CA ASP A 493 24.45 5.66 -12.54
C ASP A 493 25.76 5.99 -13.29
N ARG A 494 25.95 5.42 -14.49
CA ARG A 494 27.11 5.70 -15.36
C ARG A 494 26.98 6.98 -16.19
N THR A 495 25.77 7.52 -16.35
CA THR A 495 25.47 8.60 -17.32
C THR A 495 24.88 9.87 -16.69
N SER A 496 24.56 9.87 -15.39
CA SER A 496 23.90 10.97 -14.66
C SER A 496 24.77 12.20 -14.32
N GLN A 497 25.87 12.44 -15.03
CA GLN A 497 26.82 13.51 -14.70
C GLN A 497 26.21 14.91 -14.84
N THR A 498 25.32 15.10 -15.82
CA THR A 498 24.67 16.40 -16.07
C THR A 498 23.66 16.74 -14.96
N GLN A 499 22.82 15.78 -14.55
CA GLN A 499 21.84 15.95 -13.48
C GLN A 499 22.52 16.20 -12.12
N HIS A 500 23.68 15.57 -11.91
CA HIS A 500 24.48 15.77 -10.70
C HIS A 500 25.09 17.18 -10.65
N LYS A 501 25.70 17.67 -11.74
CA LYS A 501 26.20 19.07 -11.81
C LYS A 501 25.09 20.10 -11.56
N GLN A 502 23.90 19.86 -12.09
CA GLN A 502 22.75 20.74 -11.87
C GLN A 502 22.25 20.68 -10.42
N GLY A 503 22.30 19.49 -9.80
CA GLY A 503 22.01 19.29 -8.39
C GLY A 503 22.95 20.07 -7.46
N ILE A 504 24.24 20.17 -7.82
CA ILE A 504 25.22 20.94 -7.05
C ILE A 504 24.84 22.43 -7.00
N LYS A 505 24.44 23.05 -8.11
CA LYS A 505 23.96 24.45 -8.07
C LYS A 505 22.77 24.63 -7.13
N LEU A 506 21.78 23.72 -7.18
CA LEU A 506 20.62 23.80 -6.27
C LEU A 506 21.05 23.66 -4.80
N ILE A 507 22.04 22.80 -4.51
CA ILE A 507 22.64 22.67 -3.18
C ILE A 507 23.33 23.98 -2.79
N ASP A 508 24.19 24.54 -3.64
CA ASP A 508 24.91 25.79 -3.37
C ASP A 508 23.97 26.99 -3.11
N ASP A 509 22.81 27.01 -3.77
CA ASP A 509 21.78 28.05 -3.62
C ASP A 509 20.83 27.81 -2.42
N THR A 510 20.95 26.68 -1.72
CA THR A 510 20.09 26.32 -0.58
C THR A 510 20.84 26.42 0.75
N ASP A 511 20.31 27.18 1.71
CA ASP A 511 20.89 27.25 3.06
C ASP A 511 20.49 26.04 3.91
N PHE A 512 21.44 25.13 4.16
CA PHE A 512 21.24 23.96 5.02
C PHE A 512 21.61 24.19 6.49
N SER A 513 22.17 25.34 6.86
CA SER A 513 22.77 25.56 8.19
C SER A 513 21.76 25.48 9.34
N TRP A 514 20.49 25.81 9.09
CA TRP A 514 19.42 25.81 10.09
C TRP A 514 18.70 24.46 10.25
N LEU A 515 19.11 23.43 9.49
CA LEU A 515 18.45 22.13 9.41
C LEU A 515 18.98 21.04 10.36
N SER A 516 19.88 21.39 11.29
CA SER A 516 20.39 20.42 12.26
C SER A 516 19.25 19.82 13.12
N GLY A 517 19.10 18.50 13.09
CA GLY A 517 18.01 17.77 13.76
C GLY A 517 16.63 17.92 13.11
N ARG A 518 16.52 18.67 12.00
CA ARG A 518 15.27 18.89 11.26
C ARG A 518 15.06 17.84 10.18
N ARG A 519 13.82 17.76 9.67
CA ARG A 519 13.41 16.72 8.72
C ARG A 519 13.38 17.29 7.30
N VAL A 520 14.11 16.65 6.39
CA VAL A 520 14.16 17.00 4.96
C VAL A 520 13.49 15.89 4.15
N LEU A 521 12.72 16.25 3.14
CA LEU A 521 12.17 15.33 2.15
C LEU A 521 12.91 15.55 0.82
N ASP A 522 13.59 14.54 0.30
CA ASP A 522 14.14 14.54 -1.05
C ASP A 522 13.21 13.74 -1.98
N VAL A 523 12.68 14.39 -3.02
CA VAL A 523 11.68 13.84 -3.94
C VAL A 523 12.31 13.50 -5.28
N GLY A 524 12.26 12.22 -5.64
CA GLY A 524 12.93 11.69 -6.84
C GLY A 524 14.43 11.56 -6.64
N CYS A 525 14.84 10.90 -5.55
CA CYS A 525 16.25 10.83 -5.15
C CYS A 525 17.14 10.03 -6.12
N GLY A 526 16.54 9.24 -7.03
CA GLY A 526 17.27 8.41 -7.97
C GLY A 526 18.27 7.49 -7.26
N ASN A 527 19.50 7.46 -7.75
CA ASN A 527 20.60 6.67 -7.19
C ASN A 527 21.23 7.26 -5.91
N GLY A 528 20.62 8.30 -5.32
CA GLY A 528 21.00 8.88 -4.03
C GLY A 528 22.24 9.78 -4.04
N ARG A 529 22.91 10.02 -5.17
CA ARG A 529 24.15 10.83 -5.18
C ARG A 529 23.92 12.26 -4.70
N THR A 530 22.97 12.97 -5.30
CA THR A 530 22.63 14.35 -4.90
C THR A 530 22.06 14.40 -3.48
N THR A 531 21.31 13.38 -3.06
CA THR A 531 20.82 13.26 -1.67
C THR A 531 21.96 13.22 -0.67
N ILE A 532 23.03 12.47 -0.97
CA ILE A 532 24.20 12.32 -0.10
C ILE A 532 25.00 13.62 -0.06
N GLU A 533 25.18 14.29 -1.20
CA GLU A 533 25.85 15.60 -1.27
C GLU A 533 25.10 16.67 -0.48
N MET A 534 23.78 16.77 -0.68
CA MET A 534 22.92 17.65 0.11
C MET A 534 23.04 17.37 1.61
N TRP A 535 23.09 16.09 2.00
CA TRP A 535 23.27 15.70 3.39
C TRP A 535 24.67 16.03 3.94
N ASP A 536 25.71 16.02 3.11
CA ASP A 536 27.07 16.37 3.52
C ASP A 536 27.22 17.86 3.91
N GLU A 537 26.38 18.75 3.35
CA GLU A 537 26.33 20.17 3.76
C GLU A 537 25.88 20.36 5.22
N ASN A 538 25.00 19.49 5.72
CA ASN A 538 24.64 19.45 7.13
C ASN A 538 24.23 18.03 7.56
N ARG A 539 25.21 17.25 8.04
CA ARG A 539 25.02 15.83 8.40
C ARG A 539 24.10 15.59 9.60
N ASP A 540 23.72 16.64 10.34
CA ASP A 540 22.78 16.54 11.45
C ASP A 540 21.31 16.51 11.01
N MET A 541 21.02 16.83 9.74
CA MET A 541 19.66 16.73 9.21
C MET A 541 19.18 15.27 9.10
N ILE A 542 17.86 15.07 9.08
CA ILE A 542 17.23 13.75 8.90
C ILE A 542 16.50 13.74 7.55
N VAL A 543 17.03 13.02 6.58
CA VAL A 543 16.52 12.98 5.21
C VAL A 543 15.61 11.78 5.00
N SER A 544 14.38 12.01 4.56
CA SER A 544 13.53 11.01 3.91
C SER A 544 13.69 11.18 2.40
N ALA A 545 14.27 10.22 1.71
CA ALA A 545 14.50 10.27 0.28
C ALA A 545 13.58 9.27 -0.43
N ILE A 546 12.83 9.72 -1.43
CA ILE A 546 11.83 8.89 -2.10
C ILE A 546 12.04 8.84 -3.61
N ASP A 547 11.73 7.70 -4.21
CA ASP A 547 11.71 7.51 -5.66
C ASP A 547 10.65 6.47 -6.04
N LEU A 548 10.14 6.53 -7.27
CA LEU A 548 9.17 5.53 -7.77
C LEU A 548 9.85 4.21 -8.14
N SER A 549 11.16 4.23 -8.42
CA SER A 549 11.91 3.06 -8.90
C SER A 549 12.61 2.32 -7.75
N GLU A 550 12.20 1.08 -7.51
CA GLU A 550 12.86 0.17 -6.57
C GLU A 550 14.36 -0.04 -6.92
N GLY A 551 14.68 -0.11 -8.21
CA GLY A 551 16.06 -0.25 -8.68
C GLY A 551 16.94 0.95 -8.33
N GLN A 552 16.38 2.17 -8.40
CA GLN A 552 17.09 3.40 -8.00
C GLN A 552 17.30 3.44 -6.48
N ILE A 553 16.26 3.10 -5.69
CA ILE A 553 16.35 3.05 -4.23
C ILE A 553 17.38 2.03 -3.75
N LYS A 554 17.41 0.83 -4.35
CA LYS A 554 18.46 -0.16 -4.07
C LYS A 554 19.85 0.42 -4.34
N LYS A 555 20.02 1.12 -5.46
CA LYS A 555 21.30 1.75 -5.80
C LYS A 555 21.68 2.88 -4.86
N ALA A 556 20.70 3.67 -4.40
CA ALA A 556 20.89 4.73 -3.42
C ALA A 556 21.42 4.19 -2.09
N TYR A 557 20.86 3.08 -1.60
CA TYR A 557 21.39 2.40 -0.42
C TYR A 557 22.83 1.92 -0.60
N GLU A 558 23.18 1.34 -1.75
CA GLU A 558 24.56 0.92 -2.05
C GLU A 558 25.54 2.11 -2.07
N ASN A 559 25.15 3.21 -2.70
CA ASN A 559 25.97 4.41 -2.79
C ASN A 559 26.15 5.05 -1.40
N TYR A 560 25.10 5.07 -0.58
CA TYR A 560 25.17 5.59 0.77
C TYR A 560 26.06 4.75 1.69
N ASP A 561 25.97 3.41 1.64
CA ASP A 561 26.84 2.54 2.45
C ASP A 561 28.32 2.66 2.04
N LYS A 562 28.60 2.81 0.75
CA LYS A 562 29.94 3.12 0.24
C LYS A 562 30.45 4.46 0.77
N HIS A 563 29.61 5.49 0.76
CA HIS A 563 29.94 6.82 1.29
C HIS A 563 30.27 6.76 2.78
N LEU A 564 29.43 6.10 3.58
CA LEU A 564 29.68 5.92 5.01
C LEU A 564 30.99 5.15 5.28
N THR A 565 31.28 4.12 4.48
CA THR A 565 32.55 3.37 4.58
C THR A 565 33.76 4.26 4.24
N ALA A 566 33.65 5.12 3.23
CA ALA A 566 34.71 6.06 2.87
C ALA A 566 34.94 7.12 3.96
N LEU A 567 33.87 7.62 4.58
CA LEU A 567 33.95 8.52 5.73
C LEU A 567 34.67 7.86 6.91
N ASP A 568 34.34 6.61 7.25
CA ASP A 568 35.03 5.84 8.29
C ASP A 568 36.53 5.70 8.00
N ALA A 569 36.90 5.43 6.74
CA ALA A 569 38.29 5.26 6.33
C ALA A 569 39.09 6.58 6.41
N ALA A 570 38.45 7.72 6.15
CA ALA A 570 39.09 9.04 6.13
C ALA A 570 39.40 9.59 7.53
N HIS A 571 38.65 9.21 8.58
CA HIS A 571 38.75 9.84 9.90
C HIS A 571 39.80 9.24 10.84
N GLY A 572 40.44 8.12 10.49
CA GLY A 572 41.49 7.51 11.30
C GLY A 572 40.99 6.97 12.66
N SER A 573 41.72 6.00 13.22
CA SER A 573 41.31 5.17 14.37
C SER A 573 41.11 5.91 15.72
N SER A 574 41.19 7.24 15.80
CA SER A 574 41.32 7.96 17.10
C SER A 574 40.16 8.86 17.50
N ASP A 575 39.11 9.02 16.69
CA ASP A 575 37.96 9.85 17.08
C ASP A 575 36.65 9.05 17.16
N SER A 576 35.89 9.29 18.22
CA SER A 576 34.80 8.41 18.67
C SER A 576 33.45 8.62 17.96
N THR A 577 33.37 9.55 17.00
CA THR A 577 32.21 9.82 16.14
C THR A 577 32.18 8.87 14.95
N ARG A 578 31.93 7.58 15.24
CA ARG A 578 31.83 6.46 14.29
C ARG A 578 30.73 6.68 13.25
N ALA A 579 30.85 6.14 12.02
CA ALA A 579 29.74 6.11 11.04
C ALA A 579 28.46 5.41 11.54
N SER A 580 28.52 4.66 12.65
CA SER A 580 27.32 4.19 13.35
C SER A 580 26.38 5.33 13.79
N THR A 581 26.91 6.54 13.97
CA THR A 581 26.15 7.74 14.39
C THR A 581 25.33 8.34 13.24
N TYR A 582 25.78 8.15 12.00
CA TYR A 582 25.13 8.67 10.80
C TYR A 582 24.23 7.63 10.12
N ARG A 583 24.38 6.35 10.44
CA ARG A 583 23.49 5.30 9.93
C ARG A 583 22.03 5.60 10.29
N GLY A 584 21.18 5.66 9.27
CA GLY A 584 19.76 5.98 9.40
C GLY A 584 19.42 7.47 9.33
N ARG A 585 20.41 8.36 9.11
CA ARG A 585 20.17 9.80 8.87
C ARG A 585 19.53 10.06 7.51
N ILE A 586 19.88 9.27 6.50
CA ILE A 586 19.17 9.23 5.22
C ILE A 586 18.36 7.93 5.15
N ASN A 587 17.07 8.03 4.85
CA ASN A 587 16.19 6.89 4.68
C ASN A 587 15.55 6.89 3.29
N PHE A 588 15.96 5.95 2.44
CA PHE A 588 15.48 5.79 1.07
C PHE A 588 14.22 4.91 1.02
N ARG A 589 13.18 5.31 0.29
CA ARG A 589 11.93 4.56 0.18
C ARG A 589 11.36 4.59 -1.23
N VAL A 590 10.73 3.47 -1.61
CA VAL A 590 9.89 3.44 -2.81
C VAL A 590 8.55 4.08 -2.45
N GLU A 591 8.31 5.30 -2.92
CA GLU A 591 7.10 6.06 -2.56
C GLU A 591 6.75 7.06 -3.70
N ASP A 592 5.45 7.21 -3.97
CA ASP A 592 4.94 8.16 -4.96
C ASP A 592 4.65 9.52 -4.30
N ALA A 593 5.32 10.57 -4.78
CA ALA A 593 5.15 11.94 -4.29
C ALA A 593 3.69 12.44 -4.41
N GLU A 594 2.91 11.94 -5.38
CA GLU A 594 1.49 12.30 -5.53
C GLU A 594 0.58 11.68 -4.47
N GLN A 595 1.09 10.69 -3.72
CA GLN A 595 0.37 9.91 -2.71
C GLN A 595 0.88 10.18 -1.29
N LEU A 596 1.73 11.19 -1.10
CA LEU A 596 2.22 11.60 0.21
C LEU A 596 1.04 11.86 1.17
N SER A 597 0.86 10.96 2.13
CA SER A 597 -0.21 11.01 3.13
C SER A 597 0.17 11.85 4.36
N LYS A 598 1.46 12.08 4.57
CA LYS A 598 2.02 12.77 5.74
C LYS A 598 1.85 14.29 5.60
N ARG A 599 1.25 14.91 6.61
CA ARG A 599 1.10 16.38 6.70
C ARG A 599 2.09 16.95 7.72
N GLU A 600 2.60 18.15 7.43
CA GLU A 600 3.38 18.99 8.36
C GLU A 600 4.55 18.27 9.06
N ARG A 601 5.31 17.52 8.29
CA ARG A 601 6.41 16.68 8.79
C ARG A 601 7.79 17.24 8.48
N TYR A 602 7.92 18.02 7.40
CA TYR A 602 9.21 18.40 6.85
C TYR A 602 9.47 19.89 6.98
N ASP A 603 10.71 20.24 7.27
CA ASP A 603 11.21 21.61 7.35
C ASP A 603 11.72 22.08 5.97
N LEU A 604 12.23 21.17 5.14
CA LEU A 604 12.63 21.41 3.76
C LEU A 604 12.10 20.28 2.85
N VAL A 605 11.57 20.64 1.69
CA VAL A 605 11.37 19.73 0.55
C VAL A 605 12.39 20.09 -0.51
N PHE A 606 13.24 19.13 -0.85
CA PHE A 606 14.25 19.21 -1.89
C PHE A 606 13.85 18.31 -3.07
N SER A 607 14.08 18.74 -4.30
CA SER A 607 13.95 17.87 -5.46
C SER A 607 14.84 18.32 -6.60
N ASN A 608 15.66 17.42 -7.10
CA ASN A 608 16.52 17.67 -8.26
C ASN A 608 16.09 16.83 -9.46
N SER A 609 15.75 17.48 -10.57
CA SER A 609 15.54 16.85 -11.88
C SER A 609 14.46 15.74 -11.90
N ALA A 610 13.44 15.84 -11.04
CA ALA A 610 12.40 14.82 -10.93
C ALA A 610 10.97 15.36 -11.15
N LEU A 611 10.63 16.54 -10.62
CA LEU A 611 9.24 17.02 -10.58
C LEU A 611 8.64 17.38 -11.94
N HIS A 612 9.46 17.56 -12.99
CA HIS A 612 8.95 17.67 -14.35
C HIS A 612 8.29 16.38 -14.87
N TRP A 613 8.51 15.23 -14.22
CA TRP A 613 7.79 13.97 -14.52
C TRP A 613 6.45 13.84 -13.79
N ALA A 614 6.05 14.83 -12.99
CA ALA A 614 4.78 14.80 -12.28
C ALA A 614 3.62 14.75 -13.29
N ARG A 615 2.77 13.71 -13.20
CA ARG A 615 1.60 13.57 -14.07
C ARG A 615 0.56 14.65 -13.79
N ARG A 616 0.46 15.09 -12.54
CA ARG A 616 -0.45 16.16 -12.10
C ARG A 616 0.31 17.21 -11.30
N PRO A 617 1.10 18.10 -11.95
CA PRO A 617 2.05 19.00 -11.29
C PRO A 617 1.43 19.78 -10.12
N LYS A 618 0.30 20.47 -10.34
CA LYS A 618 -0.38 21.23 -9.28
C LYS A 618 -0.77 20.36 -8.08
N ARG A 619 -1.21 19.12 -8.30
CA ARG A 619 -1.54 18.18 -7.23
C ARG A 619 -0.28 17.74 -6.48
N THR A 620 0.79 17.44 -7.19
CA THR A 620 2.09 17.06 -6.60
C THR A 620 2.62 18.18 -5.72
N TYR A 621 2.74 19.40 -6.25
CA TYR A 621 3.19 20.56 -5.46
C TYR A 621 2.24 20.89 -4.29
N THR A 622 0.93 20.66 -4.41
CA THR A 622 -0.01 20.77 -3.28
C THR A 622 0.26 19.73 -2.20
N ALA A 623 0.63 18.50 -2.57
CA ALA A 623 1.02 17.46 -1.61
C ALA A 623 2.32 17.83 -0.90
N LEU A 624 3.31 18.37 -1.63
CA LEU A 624 4.57 18.88 -1.05
C LEU A 624 4.32 20.05 -0.07
N PHE A 625 3.47 21.01 -0.46
CA PHE A 625 3.04 22.10 0.42
C PHE A 625 2.38 21.58 1.71
N ARG A 626 1.55 20.53 1.62
CA ARG A 626 0.93 19.92 2.80
C ARG A 626 1.93 19.16 3.67
N ALA A 627 2.95 18.58 3.06
CA ALA A 627 4.00 17.84 3.76
C ALA A 627 4.95 18.78 4.54
N LEU A 628 5.13 20.02 4.07
CA LEU A 628 5.88 21.06 4.77
C LEU A 628 5.19 21.52 6.06
N ARG A 629 5.97 21.77 7.10
CA ARG A 629 5.54 22.48 8.32
C ARG A 629 5.33 23.97 8.03
N PRO A 630 4.50 24.68 8.82
CA PRO A 630 4.44 26.13 8.73
C PRO A 630 5.84 26.75 8.84
N GLY A 631 6.16 27.65 7.92
CA GLY A 631 7.50 28.25 7.80
C GLY A 631 8.57 27.40 7.11
N GLY A 632 8.26 26.17 6.67
CA GLY A 632 9.17 25.29 5.93
C GLY A 632 9.39 25.73 4.49
N GLU A 633 10.46 25.23 3.87
CA GLU A 633 10.98 25.70 2.58
C GLU A 633 10.91 24.63 1.49
N LEU A 634 10.82 25.08 0.24
CA LEU A 634 10.84 24.28 -0.97
C LEU A 634 12.05 24.71 -1.79
N ALA A 635 12.88 23.75 -2.20
CA ALA A 635 14.01 23.95 -3.10
C ALA A 635 13.92 22.92 -4.23
N VAL A 636 13.70 23.37 -5.46
CA VAL A 636 13.47 22.48 -6.61
C VAL A 636 14.27 22.92 -7.82
N HIS A 637 14.89 21.96 -8.48
CA HIS A 637 15.44 22.12 -9.82
C HIS A 637 14.69 21.23 -10.81
N GLN A 638 14.23 21.80 -11.92
CA GLN A 638 13.55 21.05 -12.99
C GLN A 638 13.73 21.68 -14.37
N GLY A 639 13.29 20.98 -15.42
CA GLY A 639 13.29 21.50 -16.79
C GLY A 639 12.30 22.66 -16.95
N GLY A 640 12.77 23.75 -17.55
CA GLY A 640 11.95 24.90 -17.95
C GLY A 640 11.40 24.74 -19.37
N HIS A 641 10.56 25.70 -19.77
CA HIS A 641 9.92 25.73 -21.07
C HIS A 641 10.92 25.52 -22.21
N ASP A 642 10.54 24.66 -23.15
CA ASP A 642 11.32 24.35 -24.35
C ASP A 642 12.73 23.78 -24.09
N THR A 643 13.00 23.28 -22.88
CA THR A 643 14.26 22.58 -22.60
C THR A 643 14.45 21.42 -23.58
N TYR A 644 15.69 21.20 -24.02
CA TYR A 644 16.05 20.10 -24.91
C TYR A 644 15.33 20.11 -26.27
N ARG A 645 14.84 21.26 -26.75
CA ARG A 645 14.09 21.36 -28.02
C ARG A 645 14.79 20.69 -29.19
N GLY A 646 16.12 20.82 -29.31
CA GLY A 646 16.92 20.15 -30.34
C GLY A 646 16.90 18.63 -30.24
N LEU A 647 17.01 18.08 -29.03
CA LEU A 647 16.95 16.64 -28.78
C LEU A 647 15.54 16.10 -29.04
N HIS A 648 14.50 16.81 -28.60
CA HIS A 648 13.11 16.45 -28.89
C HIS A 648 12.81 16.50 -30.40
N ALA A 649 13.36 17.49 -31.12
CA ALA A 649 13.23 17.59 -32.57
C ALA A 649 13.92 16.40 -33.27
N ASN A 650 15.15 16.06 -32.88
CA ASN A 650 15.87 14.90 -33.43
C ASN A 650 15.20 13.57 -33.10
N ALA A 651 14.58 13.43 -31.92
CA ALA A 651 13.79 12.23 -31.58
C ALA A 651 12.56 12.09 -32.49
N ARG A 652 11.82 13.18 -32.75
CA ARG A 652 10.69 13.18 -33.69
C ARG A 652 11.14 12.92 -35.13
N LEU A 653 12.27 13.48 -35.55
CA LEU A 653 12.83 13.24 -36.87
C LEU A 653 13.28 11.77 -37.03
N ALA A 654 13.86 11.18 -35.98
CA ALA A 654 14.21 9.75 -35.99
C ALA A 654 12.97 8.86 -36.16
N ILE A 655 11.87 9.20 -35.48
CA ILE A 655 10.57 8.52 -35.62
C ILE A 655 10.09 8.61 -37.08
N ALA A 656 10.11 9.81 -37.67
CA ALA A 656 9.68 10.01 -39.05
C ALA A 656 10.57 9.27 -40.07
N ASN A 657 11.89 9.30 -39.88
CA ASN A 657 12.84 8.60 -40.75
C ASN A 657 12.66 7.08 -40.74
N LEU A 658 12.26 6.52 -39.59
CA LEU A 658 11.99 5.10 -39.42
C LEU A 658 10.55 4.71 -39.79
N GLY A 659 9.69 5.68 -40.11
CA GLY A 659 8.28 5.45 -40.41
C GLY A 659 7.48 4.95 -39.21
N PHE A 660 7.80 5.43 -38.01
CA PHE A 660 7.17 5.02 -36.75
C PHE A 660 6.04 5.95 -36.29
N ASP A 661 5.59 6.89 -37.12
CA ASP A 661 4.55 7.86 -36.78
C ASP A 661 3.22 7.20 -36.37
N ASP A 662 2.88 6.06 -36.97
CA ASP A 662 1.67 5.27 -36.69
C ASP A 662 1.73 4.52 -35.35
N LYS A 663 2.91 4.43 -34.73
CA LYS A 663 3.10 3.83 -33.40
C LYS A 663 2.77 4.77 -32.24
N PHE A 664 2.45 6.04 -32.52
CA PHE A 664 2.06 7.03 -31.52
C PHE A 664 0.55 7.30 -31.59
N PRO A 665 -0.15 7.40 -30.45
CA PRO A 665 -1.55 7.80 -30.43
C PRO A 665 -1.77 9.19 -31.05
N GLU A 666 -2.94 9.40 -31.64
CA GLU A 666 -3.34 10.72 -32.13
C GLU A 666 -3.28 11.76 -30.99
N GLY A 667 -2.60 12.88 -31.23
CA GLY A 667 -2.43 13.93 -30.22
C GLY A 667 -1.44 13.61 -29.09
N TRP A 668 -0.60 12.57 -29.24
CA TRP A 668 0.44 12.24 -28.26
C TRP A 668 1.38 13.43 -28.02
N ALA A 669 1.68 13.67 -26.74
CA ALA A 669 2.64 14.66 -26.30
C ALA A 669 3.66 14.01 -25.37
N PHE A 670 4.88 14.54 -25.37
CA PHE A 670 5.92 14.07 -24.46
C PHE A 670 5.47 14.30 -23.00
N PRO A 671 5.53 13.28 -22.12
CA PRO A 671 4.89 13.30 -20.81
C PRO A 671 5.75 14.01 -19.75
N ALA A 672 6.22 15.23 -20.04
CA ALA A 672 6.95 16.07 -19.09
C ALA A 672 6.31 17.46 -18.98
N PHE A 673 6.32 17.98 -17.76
CA PHE A 673 5.88 19.32 -17.42
C PHE A 673 7.07 20.28 -17.47
N TYR A 674 7.13 21.08 -18.54
CA TYR A 674 8.14 22.11 -18.78
C TYR A 674 7.49 23.50 -18.77
N PRO A 675 7.23 24.07 -17.57
CA PRO A 675 6.60 25.37 -17.45
C PRO A 675 7.56 26.50 -17.78
N THR A 676 7.00 27.64 -18.17
CA THR A 676 7.72 28.92 -18.12
C THR A 676 7.90 29.37 -16.67
N LYS A 677 8.85 30.29 -16.42
CA LYS A 677 9.02 30.92 -15.11
C LYS A 677 7.69 31.45 -14.54
N THR A 678 6.95 32.23 -15.32
CA THR A 678 5.68 32.85 -14.89
C THR A 678 4.58 31.83 -14.59
N GLU A 679 4.48 30.74 -15.37
CA GLU A 679 3.53 29.67 -15.07
C GLU A 679 3.87 28.94 -13.77
N MET A 680 5.17 28.73 -13.50
CA MET A 680 5.63 28.12 -12.26
C MET A 680 5.32 29.01 -11.05
N GLU A 681 5.64 30.30 -11.12
CA GLU A 681 5.34 31.29 -10.08
C GLU A 681 3.84 31.35 -9.78
N GLY A 682 3.00 31.48 -10.82
CA GLY A 682 1.54 31.54 -10.66
C GLY A 682 0.94 30.25 -10.10
N MET A 683 1.52 29.08 -10.44
CA MET A 683 1.08 27.81 -9.86
C MET A 683 1.37 27.75 -8.36
N LEU A 684 2.59 28.09 -7.94
CA LEU A 684 3.00 28.08 -6.53
C LEU A 684 2.20 29.08 -5.69
N ASP A 685 1.98 30.28 -6.21
CA ASP A 685 1.15 31.31 -5.57
C ASP A 685 -0.29 30.79 -5.37
N SER A 686 -0.87 30.17 -6.40
CA SER A 686 -2.23 29.59 -6.31
C SER A 686 -2.36 28.42 -5.33
N ILE A 687 -1.26 27.81 -4.91
CA ILE A 687 -1.22 26.75 -3.89
C ILE A 687 -1.12 27.36 -2.48
N GLY A 688 -0.57 28.57 -2.36
CA GLY A 688 -0.39 29.29 -1.10
C GLY A 688 1.06 29.35 -0.62
N PHE A 689 2.05 29.11 -1.49
CA PHE A 689 3.44 29.42 -1.17
C PHE A 689 3.68 30.93 -1.14
N GLU A 690 4.59 31.37 -0.27
CA GLU A 690 5.09 32.74 -0.15
C GLU A 690 6.58 32.80 -0.47
N HIS A 691 7.13 34.00 -0.66
CA HIS A 691 8.55 34.21 -0.99
C HIS A 691 9.02 33.35 -2.17
N ILE A 692 8.19 33.30 -3.22
CA ILE A 692 8.47 32.51 -4.42
C ILE A 692 9.55 33.21 -5.23
N ASP A 693 10.67 32.52 -5.42
CA ASP A 693 11.75 32.90 -6.32
C ASP A 693 11.97 31.79 -7.34
N VAL A 694 11.88 32.14 -8.61
CA VAL A 694 12.11 31.20 -9.72
C VAL A 694 13.20 31.80 -10.61
N GLU A 695 14.39 31.24 -10.54
CA GLU A 695 15.49 31.57 -11.44
C GLU A 695 15.38 30.72 -12.71
N GLU A 696 15.39 31.37 -13.87
CA GLU A 696 15.40 30.72 -15.18
C GLU A 696 16.80 30.81 -15.77
N VAL A 697 17.40 29.66 -16.07
CA VAL A 697 18.77 29.55 -16.57
C VAL A 697 18.73 28.87 -17.94
N GLU A 698 18.93 29.68 -18.97
CA GLU A 698 19.14 29.21 -20.33
C GLU A 698 20.62 28.96 -20.59
N SER A 699 20.95 27.83 -21.20
CA SER A 699 22.33 27.51 -21.55
C SER A 699 22.42 26.58 -22.75
N GLU A 700 23.57 26.61 -23.41
CA GLU A 700 23.97 25.64 -24.42
C GLU A 700 24.96 24.66 -23.79
N ASP A 701 24.67 23.36 -23.82
CA ASP A 701 25.60 22.37 -23.26
C ASP A 701 26.87 22.30 -24.12
N PRO A 702 28.07 22.53 -23.55
CA PRO A 702 29.32 22.53 -24.30
C PRO A 702 29.73 21.13 -24.79
N ASN A 703 29.05 20.05 -24.34
CA ASN A 703 29.32 18.68 -24.77
C ASN A 703 28.06 17.99 -25.35
N PRO A 704 27.78 18.22 -26.65
CA PRO A 704 26.68 17.59 -27.38
C PRO A 704 26.57 16.07 -27.22
N LEU A 705 27.70 15.37 -27.12
CA LEU A 705 27.73 13.91 -26.99
C LEU A 705 27.27 13.45 -25.60
N VAL A 706 27.72 14.13 -24.54
CA VAL A 706 27.28 13.85 -23.17
C VAL A 706 25.79 14.17 -23.02
N LEU A 707 25.36 15.32 -23.55
CA LEU A 707 23.97 15.74 -23.56
C LEU A 707 23.06 14.73 -24.28
N THR A 708 23.47 14.28 -25.47
CA THR A 708 22.74 13.27 -26.26
C THR A 708 22.62 11.95 -25.53
N ASN A 709 23.71 11.46 -24.93
CA ASN A 709 23.69 10.19 -24.19
C ASN A 709 22.85 10.28 -22.91
N ALA A 710 22.93 11.40 -22.18
CA ALA A 710 22.11 11.64 -21.01
C ALA A 710 20.61 11.65 -21.38
N PHE A 711 20.25 12.33 -22.47
CA PHE A 711 18.87 12.35 -22.97
C PHE A 711 18.42 10.96 -23.45
N ALA A 712 19.27 10.21 -24.15
CA ALA A 712 18.96 8.85 -24.61
C ALA A 712 18.60 7.90 -23.44
N VAL A 713 19.30 8.05 -22.31
CA VAL A 713 19.06 7.21 -21.12
C VAL A 713 17.89 7.72 -20.27
N ALA A 714 17.75 9.04 -20.12
CA ALA A 714 16.81 9.63 -19.17
C ALA A 714 15.44 9.97 -19.77
N SER A 715 15.40 10.37 -21.04
CA SER A 715 14.23 11.02 -21.67
C SER A 715 13.75 10.29 -22.92
N LEU A 716 14.65 9.76 -23.76
CA LEU A 716 14.28 9.04 -24.99
C LEU A 716 13.43 7.80 -24.71
N ILE A 717 13.60 7.21 -23.53
CA ILE A 717 12.83 6.05 -23.08
C ILE A 717 11.32 6.31 -23.03
N PHE A 718 10.88 7.56 -22.89
CA PHE A 718 9.45 7.91 -22.95
C PHE A 718 8.91 8.03 -24.38
N TYR A 719 9.77 7.99 -25.41
CA TYR A 719 9.36 7.81 -26.80
C TYR A 719 9.15 6.34 -27.16
N ARG A 720 9.45 5.40 -26.25
CA ARG A 720 9.10 4.00 -26.42
C ARG A 720 7.61 3.82 -26.17
N THR A 721 6.83 3.65 -27.23
CA THR A 721 5.41 3.31 -27.12
C THR A 721 5.21 1.81 -26.96
N GLU A 722 4.04 1.40 -26.48
CA GLU A 722 3.68 -0.03 -26.37
C GLU A 722 3.65 -0.74 -27.74
N ALA A 723 3.43 0.01 -28.83
CA ALA A 723 3.44 -0.51 -30.19
C ALA A 723 4.85 -0.71 -30.77
N MET A 724 5.90 -0.43 -30.00
CA MET A 724 7.30 -0.51 -30.41
C MET A 724 8.01 -1.70 -29.75
N SER A 725 8.53 -2.62 -30.57
CA SER A 725 9.37 -3.73 -30.12
C SER A 725 10.75 -3.26 -29.64
N ASP A 726 11.49 -4.12 -28.93
CA ASP A 726 12.86 -3.80 -28.48
C ASP A 726 13.78 -3.45 -29.66
N ASN A 727 13.73 -4.21 -30.77
CA ASN A 727 14.54 -3.96 -31.95
C ASN A 727 14.21 -2.61 -32.62
N GLU A 728 12.94 -2.22 -32.61
CA GLU A 728 12.49 -0.93 -33.14
C GLU A 728 12.92 0.22 -32.23
N TYR A 729 12.84 0.05 -30.91
CA TYR A 729 13.34 1.06 -29.97
C TYR A 729 14.87 1.20 -30.04
N GLU A 730 15.60 0.10 -30.23
CA GLU A 730 17.04 0.16 -30.50
C GLU A 730 17.36 0.86 -31.82
N ALA A 731 16.55 0.64 -32.87
CA ALA A 731 16.68 1.37 -34.12
C ALA A 731 16.42 2.87 -33.94
N LEU A 732 15.40 3.22 -33.14
CA LEU A 732 15.12 4.60 -32.75
C LEU A 732 16.30 5.23 -31.99
N GLU A 733 16.86 4.56 -30.99
CA GLU A 733 18.02 5.05 -30.23
C GLU A 733 19.24 5.25 -31.15
N ARG A 734 19.49 4.34 -32.09
CA ARG A 734 20.58 4.47 -33.07
C ARG A 734 20.38 5.65 -34.01
N GLU A 735 19.19 5.78 -34.60
CA GLU A 735 18.89 6.86 -35.53
C GLU A 735 18.89 8.23 -34.84
N PHE A 736 18.33 8.31 -33.64
CA PHE A 736 18.40 9.50 -32.79
C PHE A 736 19.86 9.94 -32.54
N LYS A 737 20.73 9.01 -32.14
CA LYS A 737 22.16 9.32 -31.91
C LYS A 737 22.87 9.72 -33.19
N ARG A 738 22.54 9.12 -34.34
CA ARG A 738 23.09 9.51 -35.65
C ARG A 738 22.71 10.95 -35.99
N LEU A 739 21.43 11.31 -35.85
CA LEU A 739 20.94 12.68 -36.11
C LEU A 739 21.60 13.71 -35.19
N CYS A 740 21.69 13.41 -33.89
CA CYS A 740 22.38 14.30 -32.94
C CYS A 740 23.89 14.45 -33.23
N ALA A 741 24.53 13.46 -33.87
CA ALA A 741 25.92 13.57 -34.30
C ALA A 741 26.09 14.44 -35.56
N GLU A 742 25.06 14.54 -36.41
CA GLU A 742 25.08 15.37 -37.61
C GLU A 742 24.74 16.84 -37.31
N HIS A 743 23.67 17.05 -36.54
CA HIS A 743 23.22 18.38 -36.14
C HIS A 743 22.48 18.30 -34.81
N LEU A 744 22.97 19.02 -33.81
CA LEU A 744 22.30 19.16 -32.51
C LEU A 744 22.24 20.63 -32.12
N ASP A 745 21.02 21.11 -31.82
CA ASP A 745 20.82 22.30 -31.00
C ASP A 745 20.98 21.89 -29.52
N PRO A 746 22.05 22.34 -28.83
CA PRO A 746 22.36 21.94 -27.46
C PRO A 746 21.61 22.76 -26.40
N TYR A 747 20.59 23.54 -26.80
CA TYR A 747 19.82 24.39 -25.90
C TYR A 747 19.15 23.63 -24.75
N THR A 748 19.29 24.19 -23.56
CA THR A 748 18.61 23.74 -22.34
C THR A 748 18.06 24.94 -21.57
N ASN A 749 16.92 24.72 -20.92
CA ASN A 749 16.30 25.68 -20.02
C ASN A 749 16.03 24.99 -18.67
N ARG A 750 16.48 25.60 -17.58
CA ARG A 750 16.33 25.09 -16.21
C ARG A 750 15.67 26.11 -15.32
N LEU A 751 14.79 25.63 -14.45
CA LEU A 751 14.20 26.41 -13.38
C LEU A 751 14.79 25.96 -12.04
N TYR A 752 15.32 26.92 -11.29
CA TYR A 752 15.68 26.77 -9.88
C TYR A 752 14.64 27.53 -9.06
N ILE A 753 13.94 26.82 -8.18
CA ILE A 753 12.70 27.27 -7.56
C ILE A 753 12.88 27.21 -6.06
N HIS A 754 12.75 28.36 -5.41
CA HIS A 754 12.72 28.50 -3.96
C HIS A 754 11.38 29.09 -3.54
N ALA A 755 10.75 28.51 -2.53
CA ALA A 755 9.49 29.02 -2.00
C ALA A 755 9.30 28.61 -0.55
N ARG A 756 8.38 29.27 0.17
CA ARG A 756 8.15 29.01 1.58
C ARG A 756 6.67 28.78 1.89
N LYS A 757 6.38 27.88 2.81
CA LYS A 757 5.05 27.77 3.42
C LYS A 757 4.85 28.86 4.47
N PRO A 758 3.70 29.58 4.48
CA PRO A 758 3.37 30.56 5.52
C PRO A 758 3.49 29.97 6.93
N ARG A 759 3.85 30.81 7.91
CA ARG A 759 4.02 30.41 9.33
C ARG A 759 2.71 30.24 10.08
#